data_AF-A0A4Y8PXQ4-F1
#
_entry.id   AF-A0A4Y8PXQ4-F1
#
_cell.length_a   1.000
_cell.length_b   1.000
_cell.length_c   1.000
_cell.angle_alpha   90.00
_cell.angle_beta   90.00
_cell.angle_gamma   90.00
#
_symmetry.space_group_name_H-M   'P 1'
#
loop_
_entity.id
_entity.type
_entity.pdbx_description
1 polymer ?
#
loop_
_entity_poly.entity_id
_entity_poly.type
_entity_poly.pdbx_seq_one_letter_code
_entity_poly.pdbx_strand_id
1 'polypeptide(L)'
;MCLLVKLNRLIVPMVSFLLLISTLIWGAGADTGRAYAASGGFVAKSGTQFMLDGKPFYYAGTNNYYLMYKPQNMIDSVLQSSSSMGLKVIRMWGFMDGSSTHDGYAIQTSLGQYNESGFSQIDYTIYKGKQLGLKFVIPFVNYWSDFGGMPQYAQWLGLSKPTDFYTSSAAKTAYKNYVSYFLNRVNPYTGVKYKDEPAVMAWQLANEPRNPDDTTGNTLVAWANEMSTFIKANDANHLVSVGDEGFYNDGPNAPEYTRRGSEGVDWKRLTALPNIDYGSVHLYPDSWGTGGDAATWGNTWISDHIRDGHALNKPVAIEEFGLSDAAKRLTVYPSWLNTIVSQNGDGSNVWMLSGVTEDGSSYYPNYDGYQFHYPGDVATLIANHAAVMNAKSGQSSTPTPTSSATPTPTPTATPTPTPTPTASGVIDNFDSYSSNTALQSAYSRNTNGNALTLTLDTTNKNGGTSGMKLAYTVGNPNYAGVTRSLSSANWSTGTGLSFWLKPDGSNRTLVVQFQESSGEYWETTLTLSGTTASVISLPFASFHHPGWYSGGNNVVDAGSIANYSFYVNQDAGSAGSSSIYIDSLALGGSTPTATPTATPTATPTATPTATPTATPTATPTATPTATPTATPTATPTVAIDNFDSYSSNTALQSAYSRNTNGNALTLTLDTTNKNGGTNGMKLAYTVGNPNYAGVTRSLSSANWSAGTGLSFWLKPDGSNRTLVVQFQESGGEYWETTLTLSGTTASVISLPFASFHHPGWYSGGNNIVDAGAIANYSFYVNQDAGSAGSSSIYLDSFALNAPASTPTPTPTSTPTPTPTTTTTPTPTTTPGSGSGFVQRSGTQFTLDGKPYYFAGTNGYDFFTFGDGGSTSSDQAIETAYMDKARIDAHMARLAADGVKVVRLWGFSHESWHGFETAKGVYNEPEFRLFDYIVLSAKNHNIKLQVVFENYWEAYGGIDKRLSWEGLSGGSHAARAQFFDKTKCPGCFQQYKDYVAHMVNRVNHYTGVKYSEDPTIFAWELMNEPRFQDAGENTTGVTLRKWVDEMGAYVKSLDAHHLLTVGLEGHGTSYGFGGDEGNPFVYIHQSPYIDFTTAHPYPTEYWANLSLQQTSNLIHQYVSDSHNLVGKPFVMAEFNVSNVDRTLWWSTIYQALEQSGADGSEFWWYEDHNVDGTYGVLPGAAELQVFRQHAQTMQAKSN
;
A
#
# COMPACT_ATOMS: atom_id res chain seq x y z
N MET A 1 25.73 -52.45 -44.39
CA MET A 1 25.21 -53.78 -44.77
C MET A 1 23.70 -53.74 -44.61
N CYS A 2 22.93 -54.26 -45.56
CA CYS A 2 21.48 -54.02 -45.65
C CYS A 2 20.62 -55.15 -45.02
N LEU A 3 19.29 -54.94 -45.06
CA LEU A 3 18.19 -55.82 -44.64
C LEU A 3 17.95 -55.87 -43.11
N LEU A 4 16.75 -55.56 -42.59
CA LEU A 4 15.43 -56.23 -42.72
C LEU A 4 15.35 -57.56 -41.95
N VAL A 5 14.21 -58.01 -41.36
CA VAL A 5 12.94 -57.42 -40.84
C VAL A 5 12.07 -58.61 -40.35
N LYS A 6 10.96 -58.37 -39.61
CA LYS A 6 9.86 -59.29 -39.16
C LYS A 6 9.84 -59.56 -37.65
N LEU A 7 8.71 -59.89 -37.02
CA LEU A 7 7.31 -60.16 -37.44
C LEU A 7 6.37 -59.38 -36.44
N ASN A 8 5.04 -59.18 -36.52
CA ASN A 8 3.85 -59.68 -37.24
C ASN A 8 2.77 -58.52 -37.12
N ARG A 9 1.58 -58.42 -37.73
CA ARG A 9 0.71 -59.31 -38.54
C ARG A 9 0.37 -58.72 -39.93
N LEU A 10 -0.92 -58.62 -40.31
CA LEU A 10 -1.38 -59.09 -41.63
C LEU A 10 -2.84 -58.72 -42.01
N ILE A 11 -3.08 -58.64 -43.34
CA ILE A 11 -4.36 -58.68 -44.10
C ILE A 11 -5.11 -57.33 -44.34
N VAL A 12 -5.35 -57.04 -45.63
CA VAL A 12 -6.04 -55.88 -46.26
C VAL A 12 -6.52 -56.31 -47.67
N PRO A 13 -7.78 -56.07 -48.10
CA PRO A 13 -8.00 -55.35 -49.39
C PRO A 13 -9.35 -54.63 -49.64
N MET A 14 -9.35 -53.79 -50.70
CA MET A 14 -10.39 -53.57 -51.74
C MET A 14 -11.42 -52.40 -51.68
N VAL A 15 -11.88 -52.03 -52.90
CA VAL A 15 -12.27 -50.67 -53.36
C VAL A 15 -13.45 -50.76 -54.37
N SER A 16 -14.36 -49.77 -54.43
CA SER A 16 -14.88 -49.10 -55.67
C SER A 16 -16.25 -48.39 -55.55
N PHE A 17 -16.32 -47.08 -55.83
CA PHE A 17 -17.22 -46.37 -56.79
C PHE A 17 -16.93 -44.84 -56.71
N LEU A 18 -16.40 -44.18 -57.76
CA LEU A 18 -17.10 -43.42 -58.85
C LEU A 18 -17.94 -42.20 -58.40
N LEU A 19 -17.93 -41.00 -59.03
CA LEU A 19 -17.00 -40.26 -59.94
C LEU A 19 -17.56 -38.82 -60.22
N LEU A 20 -16.75 -37.90 -60.77
CA LEU A 20 -17.08 -36.67 -61.58
C LEU A 20 -17.17 -35.23 -60.96
N ILE A 21 -16.18 -34.39 -61.34
CA ILE A 21 -16.29 -33.06 -62.02
C ILE A 21 -16.66 -31.74 -61.27
N SER A 22 -15.67 -30.82 -61.20
CA SER A 22 -15.71 -29.32 -61.29
C SER A 22 -16.53 -28.48 -60.26
N THR A 23 -16.23 -27.21 -59.95
CA THR A 23 -15.23 -26.22 -60.44
C THR A 23 -14.82 -25.25 -59.31
N LEU A 24 -13.92 -24.28 -59.60
CA LEU A 24 -13.51 -23.20 -58.68
C LEU A 24 -14.68 -22.34 -58.18
N ILE A 25 -14.53 -21.80 -56.96
CA ILE A 25 -14.75 -20.38 -56.61
C ILE A 25 -13.93 -20.05 -55.34
N TRP A 26 -13.49 -18.79 -55.20
CA TRP A 26 -12.80 -18.30 -53.99
C TRP A 26 -13.71 -18.33 -52.74
N GLY A 27 -13.13 -18.66 -51.59
CA GLY A 27 -13.73 -18.43 -50.28
C GLY A 27 -12.64 -18.41 -49.21
N ALA A 28 -12.46 -17.26 -48.54
CA ALA A 28 -11.51 -17.15 -47.44
C ALA A 28 -12.05 -17.90 -46.22
N GLY A 29 -11.46 -19.05 -45.89
CA GLY A 29 -11.76 -19.82 -44.68
C GLY A 29 -10.80 -19.42 -43.56
N ALA A 30 -11.35 -18.92 -42.45
CA ALA A 30 -10.60 -18.32 -41.36
C ALA A 30 -9.41 -19.17 -40.86
N ASP A 31 -8.25 -18.51 -40.70
CA ASP A 31 -7.14 -19.06 -39.93
C ASP A 31 -7.60 -19.38 -38.50
N THR A 32 -7.18 -20.52 -37.96
CA THR A 32 -7.64 -21.01 -36.65
C THR A 32 -6.91 -20.31 -35.52
N GLY A 33 -7.23 -19.03 -35.34
CA GLY A 33 -6.71 -18.18 -34.28
C GLY A 33 -6.99 -18.79 -32.91
N ARG A 34 -5.97 -19.43 -32.32
CA ARG A 34 -5.96 -19.74 -30.89
C ARG A 34 -5.94 -18.43 -30.13
N ALA A 35 -7.12 -18.00 -29.68
CA ALA A 35 -7.22 -17.01 -28.62
C ALA A 35 -6.60 -17.59 -27.35
N TYR A 36 -5.29 -17.34 -27.15
CA TYR A 36 -4.63 -17.58 -25.88
C TYR A 36 -5.19 -16.57 -24.87
N ALA A 37 -6.23 -17.00 -24.16
CA ALA A 37 -6.62 -16.38 -22.91
C ALA A 37 -5.49 -16.64 -21.89
N ALA A 38 -4.49 -15.75 -21.89
CA ALA A 38 -3.37 -15.81 -20.96
C ALA A 38 -3.87 -15.49 -19.54
N SER A 39 -4.16 -16.54 -18.78
CA SER A 39 -4.33 -16.50 -17.33
C SER A 39 -2.99 -16.77 -16.67
N GLY A 40 -2.42 -15.78 -15.95
CA GLY A 40 -1.16 -15.97 -15.24
C GLY A 40 -0.16 -14.82 -15.38
N GLY A 41 -0.62 -13.59 -15.63
CA GLY A 41 0.23 -12.40 -15.59
C GLY A 41 1.14 -12.14 -16.79
N PHE A 42 1.20 -13.04 -17.79
CA PHE A 42 1.88 -12.78 -19.06
C PHE A 42 1.06 -11.82 -19.94
N VAL A 43 1.76 -10.95 -20.69
CA VAL A 43 1.11 -10.12 -21.71
C VAL A 43 0.95 -10.95 -22.99
N ALA A 44 -0.26 -11.01 -23.51
CA ALA A 44 -0.61 -11.63 -24.78
C ALA A 44 -1.07 -10.56 -25.79
N LYS A 45 -1.53 -10.99 -26.97
CA LYS A 45 -2.22 -10.12 -27.94
C LYS A 45 -3.59 -10.68 -28.31
N SER A 46 -4.54 -9.79 -28.59
CA SER A 46 -5.82 -10.13 -29.20
C SER A 46 -6.05 -9.18 -30.38
N GLY A 47 -5.95 -9.70 -31.59
CA GLY A 47 -5.96 -8.90 -32.82
C GLY A 47 -4.89 -7.79 -32.77
N THR A 48 -5.35 -6.54 -32.80
CA THR A 48 -4.53 -5.32 -32.75
C THR A 48 -4.21 -4.83 -31.34
N GLN A 49 -4.66 -5.48 -30.27
CA GLN A 49 -4.45 -5.01 -28.89
C GLN A 49 -3.51 -5.93 -28.10
N PHE A 50 -2.70 -5.36 -27.20
CA PHE A 50 -2.10 -6.14 -26.11
C PHE A 50 -3.16 -6.49 -25.06
N MET A 51 -2.98 -7.63 -24.39
CA MET A 51 -3.89 -8.14 -23.36
C MET A 51 -3.12 -8.60 -22.13
N LEU A 52 -3.63 -8.33 -20.93
CA LEU A 52 -3.10 -8.84 -19.65
C LEU A 52 -4.26 -9.39 -18.81
N ASP A 53 -4.17 -10.66 -18.42
CA ASP A 53 -5.21 -11.40 -17.66
C ASP A 53 -6.64 -11.17 -18.18
N GLY A 54 -6.79 -11.21 -19.52
CA GLY A 54 -8.05 -11.08 -20.24
C GLY A 54 -8.55 -9.65 -20.49
N LYS A 55 -7.83 -8.60 -20.04
CA LYS A 55 -8.18 -7.19 -20.26
C LYS A 55 -7.22 -6.52 -21.24
N PRO A 56 -7.62 -5.45 -21.98
CA PRO A 56 -6.70 -4.65 -22.78
C PRO A 56 -5.54 -4.09 -21.95
N PHE A 57 -4.33 -4.13 -22.49
CA PHE A 57 -3.11 -3.66 -21.83
C PHE A 57 -2.46 -2.52 -22.62
N TYR A 58 -3.03 -1.33 -22.49
CA TYR A 58 -2.43 -0.08 -22.91
C TYR A 58 -1.42 0.40 -21.87
N TYR A 59 -0.21 0.77 -22.31
CA TYR A 59 0.84 1.23 -21.40
C TYR A 59 1.56 2.50 -21.87
N ALA A 60 1.99 3.28 -20.88
CA ALA A 60 3.16 4.13 -21.03
C ALA A 60 4.34 3.49 -20.28
N GLY A 61 5.54 3.79 -20.75
CA GLY A 61 6.78 3.26 -20.22
C GLY A 61 7.98 4.13 -20.58
N THR A 62 9.16 3.57 -20.44
CA THR A 62 10.43 4.25 -20.76
C THR A 62 11.50 3.25 -21.17
N ASN A 63 12.62 3.74 -21.68
CA ASN A 63 13.84 2.96 -21.87
C ASN A 63 14.81 3.24 -20.72
N ASN A 64 15.61 2.25 -20.35
CA ASN A 64 16.84 2.47 -19.61
C ASN A 64 17.90 1.43 -20.00
N TYR A 65 19.00 1.89 -20.59
CA TYR A 65 20.04 1.03 -21.16
C TYR A 65 21.08 0.54 -20.15
N TYR A 66 21.02 0.94 -18.87
CA TYR A 66 22.09 0.68 -17.89
C TYR A 66 21.72 -0.27 -16.75
N LEU A 67 20.47 -0.76 -16.71
CA LEU A 67 19.99 -1.67 -15.66
C LEU A 67 20.75 -3.03 -15.61
N MET A 68 21.47 -3.40 -16.67
CA MET A 68 22.29 -4.62 -16.70
C MET A 68 23.75 -4.45 -16.23
N TYR A 69 24.16 -3.26 -15.78
CA TYR A 69 25.52 -3.02 -15.26
C TYR A 69 25.65 -1.95 -14.16
N LYS A 70 24.57 -1.33 -13.71
CA LYS A 70 24.63 -0.41 -12.55
C LYS A 70 24.36 -1.13 -11.22
N PRO A 71 24.85 -0.58 -10.09
CA PRO A 71 24.54 -1.08 -8.75
C PRO A 71 23.03 -1.04 -8.44
N GLN A 72 22.62 -1.86 -7.47
CA GLN A 72 21.20 -2.11 -7.18
C GLN A 72 20.43 -0.85 -6.76
N ASN A 73 21.07 0.13 -6.09
CA ASN A 73 20.43 1.40 -5.73
C ASN A 73 20.14 2.31 -6.96
N MET A 74 21.01 2.30 -7.97
CA MET A 74 20.77 3.00 -9.24
C MET A 74 19.68 2.32 -10.08
N ILE A 75 19.61 0.99 -10.03
CA ILE A 75 18.50 0.21 -10.62
C ILE A 75 17.19 0.57 -9.91
N ASP A 76 17.15 0.48 -8.58
CA ASP A 76 16.02 0.85 -7.74
C ASP A 76 15.50 2.24 -8.05
N SER A 77 16.38 3.24 -8.14
CA SER A 77 15.98 4.62 -8.43
C SER A 77 15.23 4.76 -9.75
N VAL A 78 15.63 4.04 -10.81
CA VAL A 78 14.92 4.02 -12.11
C VAL A 78 13.58 3.29 -12.00
N LEU A 79 13.56 2.13 -11.34
CA LEU A 79 12.36 1.30 -11.22
C LEU A 79 11.29 1.97 -10.33
N GLN A 80 11.70 2.53 -9.18
CA GLN A 80 10.85 3.31 -8.29
C GLN A 80 10.31 4.55 -8.98
N SER A 81 11.16 5.34 -9.65
CA SER A 81 10.72 6.50 -10.44
C SER A 81 9.68 6.11 -11.50
N SER A 82 9.90 5.00 -12.20
CA SER A 82 8.96 4.46 -13.18
C SER A 82 7.61 4.10 -12.54
N SER A 83 7.64 3.41 -11.39
CA SER A 83 6.45 3.04 -10.63
C SER A 83 5.67 4.28 -10.13
N SER A 84 6.36 5.26 -9.56
CA SER A 84 5.77 6.52 -9.07
C SER A 84 5.21 7.41 -10.19
N MET A 85 5.79 7.35 -11.39
CA MET A 85 5.22 7.93 -12.61
C MET A 85 4.03 7.13 -13.17
N GLY A 86 3.67 5.99 -12.58
CA GLY A 86 2.60 5.11 -13.06
C GLY A 86 2.94 4.33 -14.33
N LEU A 87 4.21 4.26 -14.74
CA LEU A 87 4.65 3.47 -15.90
C LEU A 87 4.38 1.97 -15.67
N LYS A 88 4.25 1.22 -16.76
CA LYS A 88 4.02 -0.24 -16.72
C LYS A 88 5.05 -1.07 -17.48
N VAL A 89 5.83 -0.44 -18.36
CA VAL A 89 6.86 -1.14 -19.14
C VAL A 89 8.18 -0.37 -19.09
N ILE A 90 9.28 -1.10 -18.95
CA ILE A 90 10.63 -0.59 -19.13
C ILE A 90 11.32 -1.45 -20.19
N ARG A 91 11.91 -0.80 -21.19
CA ARG A 91 12.74 -1.46 -22.20
C ARG A 91 14.21 -1.33 -21.80
N MET A 92 14.91 -2.46 -21.70
CA MET A 92 16.26 -2.57 -21.12
C MET A 92 17.13 -3.53 -21.91
N TRP A 93 18.44 -3.33 -21.93
CA TRP A 93 19.34 -4.16 -22.74
C TRP A 93 19.60 -5.53 -22.10
N GLY A 94 19.30 -6.59 -22.87
CA GLY A 94 19.64 -7.97 -22.55
C GLY A 94 20.92 -8.43 -23.25
N PHE A 95 21.92 -7.56 -23.39
CA PHE A 95 23.19 -7.85 -24.04
C PHE A 95 24.33 -6.99 -23.47
N MET A 96 25.54 -7.54 -23.50
CA MET A 96 26.80 -6.79 -23.44
C MET A 96 27.88 -7.71 -24.00
N ASP A 97 28.22 -7.50 -25.26
CA ASP A 97 29.15 -8.31 -26.03
C ASP A 97 30.56 -7.70 -25.97
N GLY A 98 31.56 -8.53 -25.67
CA GLY A 98 32.98 -8.15 -25.71
C GLY A 98 33.68 -8.26 -24.36
N SER A 99 35.02 -8.21 -24.39
CA SER A 99 35.85 -8.38 -23.19
C SER A 99 35.93 -7.13 -22.29
N SER A 100 35.33 -6.01 -22.71
CA SER A 100 35.23 -4.77 -21.93
C SER A 100 34.12 -4.86 -20.89
N THR A 101 34.46 -4.65 -19.62
CA THR A 101 33.46 -4.47 -18.57
C THR A 101 32.96 -3.03 -18.53
N HIS A 102 31.69 -2.84 -18.19
CA HIS A 102 31.13 -1.54 -17.82
C HIS A 102 30.91 -1.55 -16.31
N ASP A 103 31.56 -0.63 -15.59
CA ASP A 103 31.56 -0.53 -14.13
C ASP A 103 31.91 -1.84 -13.38
N GLY A 104 32.69 -2.72 -14.03
CA GLY A 104 33.09 -4.03 -13.52
C GLY A 104 32.24 -5.22 -14.01
N TYR A 105 31.07 -4.96 -14.59
CA TYR A 105 30.12 -5.97 -15.06
C TYR A 105 30.32 -6.32 -16.55
N ALA A 106 30.01 -7.56 -16.93
CA ALA A 106 29.93 -8.02 -18.32
C ALA A 106 28.92 -9.17 -18.48
N ILE A 107 28.43 -9.40 -19.70
CA ILE A 107 27.41 -10.43 -19.98
C ILE A 107 27.95 -11.53 -20.90
N GLN A 108 28.52 -11.19 -22.06
CA GLN A 108 29.11 -12.15 -23.01
C GLN A 108 30.52 -11.72 -23.40
N THR A 109 31.53 -12.21 -22.69
CA THR A 109 32.93 -11.77 -22.89
C THR A 109 33.57 -12.34 -24.16
N SER A 110 33.08 -13.49 -24.62
CA SER A 110 33.38 -14.08 -25.94
C SER A 110 32.29 -15.07 -26.33
N LEU A 111 32.34 -15.60 -27.56
CA LEU A 111 31.34 -16.55 -28.09
C LEU A 111 31.10 -17.73 -27.14
N GLY A 112 29.89 -17.80 -26.56
CA GLY A 112 29.52 -18.87 -25.62
C GLY A 112 30.19 -18.79 -24.25
N GLN A 113 30.80 -17.66 -23.88
CA GLN A 113 31.35 -17.40 -22.55
C GLN A 113 30.53 -16.31 -21.87
N TYR A 114 29.67 -16.76 -20.95
CA TYR A 114 28.69 -15.93 -20.26
C TYR A 114 29.22 -15.56 -18.87
N ASN A 115 29.14 -14.28 -18.51
CA ASN A 115 29.67 -13.74 -17.26
C ASN A 115 28.53 -13.40 -16.31
N GLU A 116 28.57 -14.00 -15.11
CA GLU A 116 27.51 -13.90 -14.11
C GLU A 116 27.26 -12.47 -13.61
N SER A 117 28.25 -11.58 -13.70
CA SER A 117 28.16 -10.21 -13.16
C SER A 117 27.06 -9.37 -13.82
N GLY A 118 27.03 -9.25 -15.15
CA GLY A 118 25.95 -8.51 -15.82
C GLY A 118 24.61 -9.26 -15.77
N PHE A 119 24.65 -10.60 -15.74
CA PHE A 119 23.44 -11.40 -15.59
C PHE A 119 22.75 -11.17 -14.23
N SER A 120 23.50 -11.07 -13.13
CA SER A 120 22.91 -10.85 -11.80
C SER A 120 22.21 -9.49 -11.64
N GLN A 121 22.63 -8.47 -12.42
CA GLN A 121 21.93 -7.18 -12.48
C GLN A 121 20.65 -7.25 -13.33
N ILE A 122 20.62 -8.06 -14.40
CA ILE A 122 19.37 -8.36 -15.13
C ILE A 122 18.41 -9.16 -14.23
N ASP A 123 18.91 -10.18 -13.53
CA ASP A 123 18.10 -10.98 -12.61
C ASP A 123 17.48 -10.08 -11.53
N TYR A 124 18.29 -9.20 -10.94
CA TYR A 124 17.85 -8.25 -9.93
C TYR A 124 16.82 -7.27 -10.48
N THR A 125 17.08 -6.69 -11.65
CA THR A 125 16.16 -5.76 -12.33
C THR A 125 14.79 -6.40 -12.58
N ILE A 126 14.77 -7.63 -13.12
CA ILE A 126 13.53 -8.37 -13.38
C ILE A 126 12.78 -8.64 -12.08
N TYR A 127 13.49 -9.05 -11.03
CA TYR A 127 12.93 -9.33 -9.70
C TYR A 127 12.33 -8.08 -9.02
N LYS A 128 13.09 -6.98 -8.94
CA LYS A 128 12.64 -5.72 -8.34
C LYS A 128 11.49 -5.10 -9.15
N GLY A 129 11.56 -5.14 -10.47
CA GLY A 129 10.49 -4.64 -11.34
C GLY A 129 9.19 -5.43 -11.18
N LYS A 130 9.27 -6.76 -11.00
CA LYS A 130 8.12 -7.62 -10.69
C LYS A 130 7.40 -7.18 -9.43
N GLN A 131 8.14 -6.84 -8.37
CA GLN A 131 7.59 -6.36 -7.09
C GLN A 131 6.89 -5.00 -7.26
N LEU A 132 7.43 -4.12 -8.11
CA LEU A 132 6.85 -2.83 -8.47
C LEU A 132 5.73 -2.91 -9.54
N GLY A 133 5.33 -4.12 -9.96
CA GLY A 133 4.29 -4.31 -10.98
C GLY A 133 4.66 -3.80 -12.38
N LEU A 134 5.96 -3.65 -12.65
CA LEU A 134 6.52 -3.29 -13.94
C LEU A 134 6.72 -4.53 -14.82
N LYS A 135 6.85 -4.31 -16.13
CA LYS A 135 7.20 -5.34 -17.11
C LYS A 135 8.37 -4.95 -18.00
N PHE A 136 9.09 -5.94 -18.52
CA PHE A 136 10.32 -5.72 -19.28
C PHE A 136 10.22 -6.08 -20.76
N VAL A 137 10.79 -5.22 -21.62
CA VAL A 137 11.03 -5.49 -23.04
C VAL A 137 12.55 -5.56 -23.26
N ILE A 138 13.03 -6.69 -23.81
CA ILE A 138 14.46 -7.03 -23.75
C ILE A 138 14.97 -7.46 -25.14
N PRO A 139 15.71 -6.59 -25.87
CA PRO A 139 16.52 -7.00 -27.02
C PRO A 139 17.72 -7.87 -26.65
N PHE A 140 18.06 -8.81 -27.54
CA PHE A 140 19.17 -9.77 -27.36
C PHE A 140 20.52 -9.36 -27.98
N VAL A 141 20.58 -8.32 -28.82
CA VAL A 141 21.82 -7.80 -29.42
C VAL A 141 21.62 -6.35 -29.90
N ASN A 142 22.68 -5.54 -29.97
CA ASN A 142 22.63 -4.21 -30.61
C ASN A 142 23.02 -4.29 -32.10
N TYR A 143 22.42 -3.48 -32.96
CA TYR A 143 22.98 -3.22 -34.29
C TYR A 143 24.25 -2.36 -34.21
N TRP A 144 24.24 -1.36 -33.31
CA TRP A 144 25.37 -0.45 -33.09
C TRP A 144 26.50 -1.11 -32.28
N SER A 145 27.63 -0.41 -32.17
CA SER A 145 28.82 -0.85 -31.44
C SER A 145 28.73 -0.70 -29.92
N ASP A 146 27.74 0.03 -29.42
CA ASP A 146 27.54 0.27 -27.98
C ASP A 146 27.15 -1.03 -27.28
N PHE A 147 27.94 -1.41 -26.27
CA PHE A 147 27.92 -2.74 -25.65
C PHE A 147 28.18 -3.89 -26.67
N GLY A 148 29.00 -3.61 -27.70
CA GLY A 148 29.58 -4.56 -28.65
C GLY A 148 28.73 -4.85 -29.89
N GLY A 149 27.55 -5.42 -29.68
CA GLY A 149 26.55 -5.70 -30.71
C GLY A 149 27.02 -6.56 -31.89
N MET A 150 26.33 -6.44 -33.03
CA MET A 150 26.68 -7.12 -34.28
C MET A 150 28.13 -6.87 -34.76
N PRO A 151 28.74 -5.68 -34.58
CA PRO A 151 30.16 -5.46 -34.84
C PRO A 151 31.07 -6.39 -34.02
N GLN A 152 30.76 -6.64 -32.75
CA GLN A 152 31.52 -7.56 -31.91
C GLN A 152 31.37 -9.03 -32.34
N TYR A 153 30.17 -9.45 -32.75
CA TYR A 153 29.98 -10.77 -33.38
C TYR A 153 30.75 -10.93 -34.69
N ALA A 154 30.78 -9.90 -35.53
CA ALA A 154 31.57 -9.89 -36.76
C ALA A 154 33.08 -10.00 -36.49
N GLN A 155 33.58 -9.29 -35.47
CA GLN A 155 34.98 -9.39 -35.03
C GLN A 155 35.31 -10.80 -34.52
N TRP A 156 34.50 -11.38 -33.62
CA TRP A 156 34.74 -12.71 -33.06
C TRP A 156 34.76 -13.83 -34.12
N LEU A 157 34.00 -13.66 -35.20
CA LEU A 157 33.84 -14.66 -36.26
C LEU A 157 34.67 -14.38 -37.52
N GLY A 158 35.41 -13.27 -37.57
CA GLY A 158 36.20 -12.87 -38.73
C GLY A 158 35.36 -12.57 -39.98
N LEU A 159 34.16 -12.01 -39.80
CA LEU A 159 33.28 -11.63 -40.91
C LEU A 159 33.82 -10.38 -41.62
N SER A 160 33.41 -10.14 -42.88
CA SER A 160 33.94 -9.02 -43.66
C SER A 160 33.34 -7.66 -43.24
N LYS A 161 32.14 -7.68 -42.66
CA LYS A 161 31.39 -6.50 -42.19
C LYS A 161 30.30 -6.91 -41.18
N PRO A 162 29.78 -5.99 -40.34
CA PRO A 162 28.73 -6.31 -39.35
C PRO A 162 27.47 -6.93 -39.95
N THR A 163 27.03 -6.50 -41.12
CA THR A 163 25.83 -6.99 -41.81
C THR A 163 25.92 -8.44 -42.29
N ASP A 164 27.12 -9.03 -42.35
CA ASP A 164 27.29 -10.47 -42.59
C ASP A 164 26.67 -11.32 -41.46
N PHE A 165 26.43 -10.73 -40.27
CA PHE A 165 25.73 -11.36 -39.14
C PHE A 165 24.37 -11.98 -39.53
N TYR A 166 23.62 -11.32 -40.43
CA TYR A 166 22.30 -11.79 -40.86
C TYR A 166 22.35 -13.05 -41.73
N THR A 167 23.46 -13.29 -42.45
CA THR A 167 23.59 -14.39 -43.42
C THR A 167 24.50 -15.51 -42.93
N SER A 168 25.55 -15.17 -42.17
CA SER A 168 26.54 -16.10 -41.64
C SER A 168 25.91 -17.15 -40.73
N SER A 169 25.97 -18.42 -41.15
CA SER A 169 25.50 -19.55 -40.34
C SER A 169 26.19 -19.61 -38.97
N ALA A 170 27.45 -19.19 -38.87
CA ALA A 170 28.16 -19.14 -37.60
C ALA A 170 27.62 -18.06 -36.66
N ALA A 171 27.32 -16.86 -37.19
CA ALA A 171 26.73 -15.77 -36.41
C ALA A 171 25.31 -16.12 -35.94
N LYS A 172 24.48 -16.65 -36.84
CA LYS A 172 23.13 -17.15 -36.51
C LYS A 172 23.16 -18.26 -35.46
N THR A 173 24.13 -19.17 -35.51
CA THR A 173 24.31 -20.20 -34.46
C THR A 173 24.76 -19.58 -33.13
N ALA A 174 25.70 -18.64 -33.14
CA ALA A 174 26.17 -17.98 -31.92
C ALA A 174 25.07 -17.19 -31.20
N TYR A 175 24.29 -16.39 -31.96
CA TYR A 175 23.11 -15.68 -31.46
C TYR A 175 22.07 -16.66 -30.89
N LYS A 176 21.75 -17.76 -31.60
CA LYS A 176 20.83 -18.79 -31.11
C LYS A 176 21.31 -19.47 -29.83
N ASN A 177 22.62 -19.66 -29.67
CA ASN A 177 23.20 -20.18 -28.42
C ASN A 177 23.03 -19.18 -27.28
N TYR A 178 23.29 -17.89 -27.51
CA TYR A 178 23.06 -16.84 -26.51
C TYR A 178 21.60 -16.76 -26.07
N VAL A 179 20.67 -16.64 -27.03
CA VAL A 179 19.22 -16.64 -26.77
C VAL A 179 18.78 -17.90 -26.02
N SER A 180 19.30 -19.08 -26.38
CA SER A 180 19.00 -20.33 -25.68
C SER A 180 19.50 -20.34 -24.23
N TYR A 181 20.68 -19.78 -23.97
CA TYR A 181 21.19 -19.60 -22.61
C TYR A 181 20.33 -18.60 -21.83
N PHE A 182 20.08 -17.42 -22.40
CA PHE A 182 19.29 -16.35 -21.78
C PHE A 182 17.89 -16.83 -21.38
N LEU A 183 17.13 -17.41 -22.32
CA LEU A 183 15.77 -17.91 -22.08
C LEU A 183 15.70 -19.00 -21.00
N ASN A 184 16.73 -19.84 -20.87
CA ASN A 184 16.74 -20.96 -19.92
C ASN A 184 17.48 -20.64 -18.61
N ARG A 185 18.06 -19.45 -18.44
CA ARG A 185 18.61 -18.97 -17.16
C ARG A 185 17.49 -18.96 -16.12
N VAL A 186 17.79 -19.52 -14.94
CA VAL A 186 16.96 -19.39 -13.74
C VAL A 186 17.40 -18.12 -13.00
N ASN A 187 16.48 -17.21 -12.77
CA ASN A 187 16.70 -16.03 -11.93
C ASN A 187 16.89 -16.49 -10.47
N PRO A 188 18.04 -16.23 -9.82
CA PRO A 188 18.30 -16.69 -8.46
C PRO A 188 17.43 -16.00 -7.40
N TYR A 189 16.88 -14.81 -7.68
CA TYR A 189 15.99 -14.09 -6.77
C TYR A 189 14.53 -14.58 -6.88
N THR A 190 14.01 -14.81 -8.09
CA THR A 190 12.62 -15.28 -8.27
C THR A 190 12.47 -16.81 -8.27
N GLY A 191 13.56 -17.55 -8.53
CA GLY A 191 13.54 -19.00 -8.75
C GLY A 191 12.94 -19.42 -10.10
N VAL A 192 12.52 -18.47 -10.93
CA VAL A 192 11.82 -18.70 -12.21
C VAL A 192 12.80 -18.58 -13.38
N LYS A 193 12.59 -19.33 -14.46
CA LYS A 193 13.36 -19.11 -15.69
C LYS A 193 12.89 -17.86 -16.40
N TYR A 194 13.78 -17.15 -17.09
CA TYR A 194 13.43 -15.95 -17.86
C TYR A 194 12.28 -16.19 -18.85
N LYS A 195 12.24 -17.33 -19.55
CA LYS A 195 11.12 -17.68 -20.44
C LYS A 195 9.79 -18.05 -19.75
N ASP A 196 9.83 -18.27 -18.45
CA ASP A 196 8.70 -18.66 -17.60
C ASP A 196 8.32 -17.53 -16.61
N GLU A 197 8.92 -16.33 -16.74
CA GLU A 197 8.85 -15.21 -15.78
C GLU A 197 7.92 -14.08 -16.28
N PRO A 198 6.66 -13.97 -15.82
CA PRO A 198 5.68 -12.99 -16.31
C PRO A 198 6.02 -11.52 -16.05
N ALA A 199 7.11 -11.20 -15.33
CA ALA A 199 7.69 -9.86 -15.30
C ALA A 199 8.32 -9.45 -16.65
N VAL A 200 8.68 -10.39 -17.53
CA VAL A 200 9.01 -10.07 -18.92
C VAL A 200 7.70 -9.93 -19.72
N MET A 201 7.64 -8.92 -20.59
CA MET A 201 6.56 -8.72 -21.56
C MET A 201 6.95 -9.27 -22.93
N ALA A 202 8.14 -8.89 -23.43
CA ALA A 202 8.56 -9.22 -24.78
C ALA A 202 10.07 -9.39 -24.93
N TRP A 203 10.44 -10.30 -25.81
CA TRP A 203 11.78 -10.43 -26.38
C TRP A 203 11.87 -9.61 -27.67
N GLN A 204 12.98 -8.91 -27.89
CA GLN A 204 13.26 -8.30 -29.20
C GLN A 204 14.44 -8.97 -29.89
N LEU A 205 14.37 -9.09 -31.21
CA LEU A 205 15.43 -9.74 -31.97
C LEU A 205 16.76 -8.98 -31.87
N ALA A 206 16.73 -7.66 -32.05
CA ALA A 206 17.87 -6.77 -31.90
C ALA A 206 17.40 -5.33 -31.62
N ASN A 207 18.25 -4.48 -31.05
CA ASN A 207 18.04 -3.04 -31.07
C ASN A 207 18.45 -2.45 -32.43
N GLU A 208 17.52 -1.74 -33.09
CA GLU A 208 17.69 -0.99 -34.35
C GLU A 208 18.37 -1.75 -35.52
N PRO A 209 17.99 -3.01 -35.84
CA PRO A 209 18.64 -3.78 -36.90
C PRO A 209 18.44 -3.16 -38.30
N ARG A 210 19.54 -2.70 -38.90
CA ARG A 210 19.62 -2.23 -40.29
C ARG A 210 20.51 -3.13 -41.16
N ASN A 211 20.31 -3.08 -42.47
CA ASN A 211 21.15 -3.74 -43.47
C ASN A 211 21.23 -2.95 -44.81
N PRO A 212 21.92 -1.80 -44.87
CA PRO A 212 21.99 -0.97 -46.07
C PRO A 212 22.64 -1.63 -47.30
N ASP A 213 23.27 -2.80 -47.14
CA ASP A 213 23.74 -3.64 -48.25
C ASP A 213 22.61 -4.33 -49.03
N ASP A 214 21.42 -4.48 -48.44
CA ASP A 214 20.23 -5.07 -49.06
C ASP A 214 19.01 -4.18 -48.85
N THR A 215 18.92 -3.12 -49.67
CA THR A 215 17.80 -2.18 -49.70
C THR A 215 16.47 -2.81 -50.14
N THR A 216 16.42 -4.11 -50.45
CA THR A 216 15.17 -4.85 -50.68
C THR A 216 14.55 -5.41 -49.38
N GLY A 217 15.27 -5.30 -48.25
CA GLY A 217 14.86 -5.82 -46.95
C GLY A 217 14.78 -7.34 -46.85
N ASN A 218 15.07 -8.08 -47.94
CA ASN A 218 14.90 -9.53 -48.00
C ASN A 218 15.75 -10.27 -46.97
N THR A 219 17.00 -9.86 -46.81
CA THR A 219 17.97 -10.46 -45.88
C THR A 219 17.52 -10.27 -44.42
N LEU A 220 17.08 -9.07 -44.05
CA LEU A 220 16.64 -8.79 -42.68
C LEU A 220 15.30 -9.49 -42.36
N VAL A 221 14.33 -9.47 -43.29
CA VAL A 221 13.07 -10.21 -43.13
C VAL A 221 13.29 -11.72 -43.03
N ALA A 222 14.23 -12.28 -43.81
CA ALA A 222 14.58 -13.70 -43.72
C ALA A 222 15.25 -14.07 -42.39
N TRP A 223 16.19 -13.25 -41.91
CA TRP A 223 16.83 -13.42 -40.60
C TRP A 223 15.81 -13.29 -39.46
N ALA A 224 14.97 -12.26 -39.49
CA ALA A 224 13.95 -12.01 -38.48
C ALA A 224 12.94 -13.15 -38.38
N ASN A 225 12.51 -13.71 -39.51
CA ASN A 225 11.66 -14.90 -39.56
C ASN A 225 12.36 -16.14 -38.97
N GLU A 226 13.67 -16.32 -39.23
CA GLU A 226 14.43 -17.44 -38.69
C GLU A 226 14.65 -17.33 -37.16
N MET A 227 14.87 -16.12 -36.63
CA MET A 227 15.12 -15.89 -35.20
C MET A 227 13.83 -15.87 -34.37
N SER A 228 12.78 -15.17 -34.82
CA SER A 228 11.47 -15.20 -34.13
C SER A 228 10.89 -16.61 -34.06
N THR A 229 11.02 -17.40 -35.13
CA THR A 229 10.63 -18.82 -35.13
C THR A 229 11.47 -19.66 -34.16
N PHE A 230 12.75 -19.34 -33.98
CA PHE A 230 13.59 -20.02 -32.98
C PHE A 230 13.20 -19.66 -31.55
N ILE A 231 12.89 -18.38 -31.26
CA ILE A 231 12.43 -17.95 -29.94
C ILE A 231 11.09 -18.60 -29.61
N LYS A 232 10.10 -18.52 -30.51
CA LYS A 232 8.77 -19.14 -30.34
C LYS A 232 8.78 -20.68 -30.22
N ALA A 233 9.88 -21.34 -30.60
CA ALA A 233 10.09 -22.77 -30.41
C ALA A 233 10.72 -23.13 -29.05
N ASN A 234 11.30 -22.16 -28.32
CA ASN A 234 11.95 -22.35 -27.02
C ASN A 234 11.17 -21.70 -25.85
N ASP A 235 10.38 -20.67 -26.15
CA ASP A 235 9.49 -19.91 -25.28
C ASP A 235 8.12 -19.75 -25.99
N ALA A 236 7.04 -20.19 -25.34
CA ALA A 236 5.68 -20.11 -25.85
C ALA A 236 4.80 -19.12 -25.06
N ASN A 237 5.38 -18.41 -24.09
CA ASN A 237 4.69 -17.55 -23.13
C ASN A 237 4.79 -16.08 -23.53
N HIS A 238 5.99 -15.64 -23.94
CA HIS A 238 6.28 -14.22 -24.19
C HIS A 238 5.96 -13.73 -25.60
N LEU A 239 5.74 -12.43 -25.71
CA LEU A 239 5.67 -11.73 -27.00
C LEU A 239 7.06 -11.64 -27.64
N VAL A 240 7.10 -11.54 -28.96
CA VAL A 240 8.33 -11.28 -29.73
C VAL A 240 8.10 -10.13 -30.71
N SER A 241 9.01 -9.15 -30.72
CA SER A 241 9.08 -8.09 -31.74
C SER A 241 10.47 -8.02 -32.36
N VAL A 242 10.65 -7.17 -33.38
CA VAL A 242 11.97 -7.02 -34.02
C VAL A 242 12.87 -6.12 -33.18
N GLY A 243 12.37 -4.97 -32.73
CA GLY A 243 13.14 -3.91 -32.08
C GLY A 243 13.72 -2.89 -33.06
N ASP A 244 13.12 -2.74 -34.24
CA ASP A 244 13.53 -1.82 -35.29
C ASP A 244 12.82 -0.45 -35.24
N GLU A 245 13.39 0.51 -35.96
CA GLU A 245 12.98 1.93 -35.94
C GLU A 245 11.64 2.22 -36.63
N GLY A 246 11.06 1.29 -37.40
CA GLY A 246 9.85 1.53 -38.20
C GLY A 246 10.11 1.93 -39.65
N PHE A 247 11.35 1.83 -40.16
CA PHE A 247 11.62 2.31 -41.52
C PHE A 247 10.86 1.54 -42.61
N TYR A 248 10.19 2.30 -43.47
CA TYR A 248 9.39 1.77 -44.58
C TYR A 248 10.26 1.55 -45.82
N ASN A 249 9.78 0.64 -46.67
CA ASN A 249 10.28 0.42 -48.02
C ASN A 249 9.20 0.78 -49.04
N ASP A 250 8.76 2.04 -49.04
CA ASP A 250 7.81 2.61 -50.01
C ASP A 250 8.45 2.80 -51.40
N GLY A 251 9.73 2.43 -51.55
CA GLY A 251 10.52 2.43 -52.79
C GLY A 251 11.57 3.55 -52.85
N PRO A 252 12.61 3.42 -53.69
CA PRO A 252 13.81 4.28 -53.66
C PRO A 252 13.55 5.75 -54.00
N ASN A 253 12.37 6.08 -54.55
CA ASN A 253 11.95 7.43 -54.89
C ASN A 253 11.09 8.10 -53.79
N ALA A 254 10.87 7.45 -52.64
CA ALA A 254 10.15 8.05 -51.51
C ALA A 254 10.85 9.34 -51.03
N PRO A 255 10.11 10.33 -50.50
CA PRO A 255 10.67 11.66 -50.22
C PRO A 255 11.79 11.65 -49.17
N GLU A 256 11.71 10.75 -48.19
CA GLU A 256 12.58 10.70 -47.01
C GLU A 256 13.29 9.34 -46.92
N TYR A 257 14.53 9.28 -46.44
CA TYR A 257 15.31 8.02 -46.42
C TYR A 257 14.66 6.94 -45.56
N THR A 258 14.00 7.35 -44.46
CA THR A 258 13.14 6.56 -43.56
C THR A 258 12.00 5.80 -44.27
N ARG A 259 11.74 6.11 -45.55
CA ARG A 259 10.77 5.44 -46.43
C ARG A 259 11.35 4.81 -47.70
N ARG A 260 12.64 5.03 -48.00
CA ARG A 260 13.26 4.57 -49.26
C ARG A 260 13.73 3.11 -49.22
N GLY A 261 13.64 2.45 -48.07
CA GLY A 261 14.31 1.17 -47.83
C GLY A 261 15.85 1.26 -47.84
N SER A 262 16.45 2.47 -47.76
CA SER A 262 17.91 2.65 -47.86
C SER A 262 18.67 1.95 -46.74
N GLU A 263 18.04 1.82 -45.57
CA GLU A 263 18.59 1.14 -44.40
C GLU A 263 18.40 -0.38 -44.45
N GLY A 264 17.82 -0.94 -45.53
CA GLY A 264 17.52 -2.38 -45.65
C GLY A 264 16.44 -2.89 -44.70
N VAL A 265 15.60 -2.00 -44.18
CA VAL A 265 14.45 -2.29 -43.33
C VAL A 265 13.17 -2.23 -44.18
N ASP A 266 12.22 -3.10 -43.88
CA ASP A 266 10.85 -3.05 -44.38
C ASP A 266 9.91 -3.40 -43.23
N TRP A 267 9.52 -2.39 -42.46
CA TRP A 267 8.73 -2.57 -41.24
C TRP A 267 7.40 -3.30 -41.49
N LYS A 268 6.76 -3.09 -42.64
CA LYS A 268 5.50 -3.75 -42.99
C LYS A 268 5.71 -5.26 -43.16
N ARG A 269 6.78 -5.67 -43.85
CA ARG A 269 7.12 -7.09 -44.02
C ARG A 269 7.63 -7.74 -42.73
N LEU A 270 8.34 -7.00 -41.89
CA LEU A 270 8.81 -7.45 -40.58
C LEU A 270 7.64 -7.68 -39.61
N THR A 271 6.77 -6.68 -39.44
CA THR A 271 5.58 -6.73 -38.59
C THR A 271 4.55 -7.77 -39.09
N ALA A 272 4.49 -8.03 -40.40
CA ALA A 272 3.65 -9.07 -40.98
C ALA A 272 4.11 -10.52 -40.71
N LEU A 273 5.32 -10.75 -40.17
CA LEU A 273 5.80 -12.11 -39.90
C LEU A 273 4.90 -12.84 -38.88
N PRO A 274 4.72 -14.18 -39.01
CA PRO A 274 3.79 -14.91 -38.15
C PRO A 274 4.23 -14.96 -36.68
N ASN A 275 5.55 -15.05 -36.44
CA ASN A 275 6.15 -15.15 -35.10
C ASN A 275 6.60 -13.80 -34.51
N ILE A 276 6.26 -12.68 -35.17
CA ILE A 276 6.36 -11.32 -34.61
C ILE A 276 4.96 -10.92 -34.15
N ASP A 277 4.76 -10.63 -32.87
CA ASP A 277 3.44 -10.38 -32.29
C ASP A 277 2.93 -8.96 -32.54
N TYR A 278 3.82 -7.98 -32.47
CA TYR A 278 3.54 -6.54 -32.53
C TYR A 278 4.64 -5.79 -33.27
N GLY A 279 4.33 -4.59 -33.77
CA GLY A 279 5.28 -3.71 -34.46
C GLY A 279 6.04 -2.80 -33.49
N SER A 280 7.37 -2.88 -33.53
CA SER A 280 8.35 -1.98 -32.91
C SER A 280 8.52 -0.70 -33.74
N VAL A 281 8.56 0.49 -33.13
CA VAL A 281 8.70 1.78 -33.84
C VAL A 281 9.49 2.77 -32.99
N HIS A 282 10.48 3.46 -33.56
CA HIS A 282 11.24 4.52 -32.88
C HIS A 282 10.89 5.91 -33.49
N LEU A 283 11.30 7.02 -32.85
CA LEU A 283 11.02 8.38 -33.33
C LEU A 283 12.06 9.42 -32.87
N TYR A 284 12.97 9.80 -33.77
CA TYR A 284 14.05 10.77 -33.53
C TYR A 284 14.22 11.78 -34.69
N PRO A 285 13.24 12.65 -34.98
CA PRO A 285 13.23 13.47 -36.19
C PRO A 285 14.33 14.55 -36.25
N ASP A 286 14.93 14.90 -35.11
CA ASP A 286 16.07 15.82 -35.03
C ASP A 286 17.39 15.11 -35.41
N SER A 287 17.68 13.93 -34.86
CA SER A 287 18.82 13.11 -35.30
C SER A 287 18.66 12.55 -36.72
N TRP A 288 17.43 12.24 -37.15
CA TRP A 288 17.12 11.81 -38.52
C TRP A 288 17.09 12.99 -39.53
N GLY A 289 17.12 14.24 -39.05
CA GLY A 289 17.24 15.43 -39.90
C GLY A 289 16.11 15.61 -40.91
N THR A 290 14.86 15.27 -40.54
CA THR A 290 13.74 15.11 -41.49
C THR A 290 13.21 16.41 -42.12
N GLY A 291 13.83 17.55 -41.84
CA GLY A 291 13.62 18.82 -42.57
C GLY A 291 12.29 19.54 -42.35
N GLY A 292 11.39 18.97 -41.53
CA GLY A 292 10.09 19.55 -41.17
C GLY A 292 9.97 19.95 -39.70
N ASP A 293 8.78 20.41 -39.31
CA ASP A 293 8.42 20.58 -37.91
C ASP A 293 8.32 19.22 -37.20
N ALA A 294 9.00 19.07 -36.06
CA ALA A 294 9.12 17.80 -35.34
C ALA A 294 7.77 17.29 -34.80
N ALA A 295 6.86 18.19 -34.37
CA ALA A 295 5.53 17.79 -33.94
C ALA A 295 4.72 17.22 -35.11
N THR A 296 4.63 17.96 -36.21
CA THR A 296 3.90 17.58 -37.43
C THR A 296 4.47 16.29 -38.06
N TRP A 297 5.79 16.17 -38.15
CA TRP A 297 6.45 15.00 -38.71
C TRP A 297 6.22 13.76 -37.83
N GLY A 298 6.49 13.85 -36.53
CA GLY A 298 6.30 12.73 -35.59
C GLY A 298 4.84 12.30 -35.46
N ASN A 299 3.88 13.22 -35.50
CA ASN A 299 2.45 12.87 -35.55
C ASN A 299 2.10 12.07 -36.80
N THR A 300 2.67 12.42 -37.95
CA THR A 300 2.48 11.67 -39.21
C THR A 300 3.09 10.28 -39.11
N TRP A 301 4.33 10.19 -38.60
CA TRP A 301 5.05 8.94 -38.37
C TRP A 301 4.27 7.98 -37.46
N ILE A 302 3.82 8.46 -36.29
CA ILE A 302 3.02 7.70 -35.32
C ILE A 302 1.70 7.22 -35.95
N SER A 303 0.99 8.12 -36.65
CA SER A 303 -0.32 7.80 -37.24
C SER A 303 -0.23 6.75 -38.36
N ASP A 304 0.79 6.85 -39.22
CA ASP A 304 1.04 5.87 -40.28
C ASP A 304 1.36 4.49 -39.71
N HIS A 305 2.19 4.42 -38.67
CA HIS A 305 2.56 3.17 -38.01
C HIS A 305 1.38 2.48 -37.34
N ILE A 306 0.63 3.20 -36.50
CA ILE A 306 -0.52 2.61 -35.81
C ILE A 306 -1.55 2.11 -36.82
N ARG A 307 -1.86 2.92 -37.86
CA ARG A 307 -2.76 2.51 -38.95
C ARG A 307 -2.26 1.25 -39.66
N ASP A 308 -1.02 1.23 -40.12
CA ASP A 308 -0.52 0.17 -40.99
C ASP A 308 -0.23 -1.13 -40.20
N GLY A 309 0.17 -1.04 -38.93
CA GLY A 309 0.29 -2.21 -38.04
C GLY A 309 -1.08 -2.77 -37.61
N HIS A 310 -2.06 -1.92 -37.33
CA HIS A 310 -3.44 -2.36 -37.09
C HIS A 310 -4.05 -3.01 -38.33
N ALA A 311 -3.74 -2.51 -39.53
CA ALA A 311 -4.12 -3.15 -40.80
C ALA A 311 -3.45 -4.52 -41.03
N LEU A 312 -2.30 -4.79 -40.39
CA LEU A 312 -1.65 -6.11 -40.35
C LEU A 312 -2.19 -7.01 -39.21
N ASN A 313 -3.19 -6.55 -38.44
CA ASN A 313 -3.74 -7.24 -37.27
C ASN A 313 -2.68 -7.50 -36.16
N LYS A 314 -1.86 -6.48 -35.89
CA LYS A 314 -0.79 -6.46 -34.88
C LYS A 314 -0.97 -5.21 -34.00
N PRO A 315 -0.67 -5.28 -32.69
CA PRO A 315 -0.48 -4.07 -31.87
C PRO A 315 0.73 -3.28 -32.35
N VAL A 316 0.77 -1.99 -32.00
CA VAL A 316 1.90 -1.10 -32.31
C VAL A 316 2.36 -0.36 -31.07
N ALA A 317 3.65 -0.42 -30.79
CA ALA A 317 4.30 0.31 -29.71
C ALA A 317 5.32 1.31 -30.28
N ILE A 318 5.27 2.55 -29.80
CA ILE A 318 6.32 3.56 -30.04
C ILE A 318 7.37 3.36 -28.96
N GLU A 319 8.31 2.44 -29.19
CA GLU A 319 9.22 1.88 -28.19
C GLU A 319 10.43 2.74 -27.88
N GLU A 320 10.74 3.70 -28.74
CA GLU A 320 11.59 4.84 -28.42
C GLU A 320 11.00 6.11 -29.02
N PHE A 321 11.03 7.21 -28.27
CA PHE A 321 10.87 8.55 -28.84
C PHE A 321 11.63 9.56 -28.01
N GLY A 322 12.21 10.56 -28.68
CA GLY A 322 12.99 11.59 -28.03
C GLY A 322 13.20 12.85 -28.85
N LEU A 323 13.60 13.93 -28.17
CA LEU A 323 14.25 15.09 -28.78
C LEU A 323 15.48 15.48 -27.96
N SER A 324 16.63 15.60 -28.62
CA SER A 324 17.89 16.07 -28.02
C SER A 324 17.76 17.53 -27.55
N ASP A 325 17.00 18.35 -28.29
CA ASP A 325 16.58 19.68 -27.88
C ASP A 325 15.54 19.62 -26.75
N ALA A 326 16.04 19.65 -25.52
CA ALA A 326 15.24 19.62 -24.30
C ALA A 326 14.16 20.73 -24.24
N ALA A 327 14.42 21.91 -24.82
CA ALA A 327 13.47 23.03 -24.81
C ALA A 327 12.23 22.76 -25.69
N LYS A 328 12.33 21.85 -26.67
CA LYS A 328 11.19 21.43 -27.50
C LYS A 328 10.35 20.31 -26.89
N ARG A 329 10.81 19.60 -25.85
CA ARG A 329 10.08 18.43 -25.30
C ARG A 329 8.69 18.80 -24.80
N LEU A 330 8.59 19.86 -23.99
CA LEU A 330 7.32 20.29 -23.37
C LEU A 330 6.31 20.87 -24.38
N THR A 331 6.73 21.20 -25.61
CA THR A 331 5.83 21.68 -26.68
C THR A 331 5.52 20.60 -27.72
N VAL A 332 6.46 19.68 -27.98
CA VAL A 332 6.32 18.63 -29.01
C VAL A 332 5.75 17.32 -28.44
N TYR A 333 6.24 16.84 -27.29
CA TYR A 333 5.77 15.57 -26.71
C TYR A 333 4.25 15.56 -26.46
N PRO A 334 3.58 16.63 -25.97
CA PRO A 334 2.12 16.61 -25.84
C PRO A 334 1.39 16.37 -27.16
N SER A 335 1.98 16.76 -28.29
CA SER A 335 1.42 16.49 -29.62
C SER A 335 1.51 14.99 -29.96
N TRP A 336 2.70 14.40 -29.81
CA TRP A 336 2.95 12.98 -30.08
C TRP A 336 2.13 12.07 -29.18
N LEU A 337 2.09 12.35 -27.87
CA LEU A 337 1.36 11.56 -26.87
C LEU A 337 -0.16 11.58 -27.14
N ASN A 338 -0.72 12.74 -27.48
CA ASN A 338 -2.12 12.84 -27.90
C ASN A 338 -2.39 12.09 -29.22
N THR A 339 -1.44 12.06 -30.15
CA THR A 339 -1.57 11.26 -31.38
C THR A 339 -1.55 9.76 -31.07
N ILE A 340 -0.68 9.27 -30.18
CA ILE A 340 -0.66 7.86 -29.73
C ILE A 340 -2.01 7.48 -29.12
N VAL A 341 -2.55 8.30 -28.20
CA VAL A 341 -3.85 8.03 -27.57
C VAL A 341 -4.99 8.04 -28.60
N SER A 342 -5.06 9.08 -29.44
CA SER A 342 -6.19 9.30 -30.36
C SER A 342 -6.20 8.38 -31.58
N GLN A 343 -5.03 7.92 -32.07
CA GLN A 343 -4.95 6.89 -33.12
C GLN A 343 -5.08 5.47 -32.56
N ASN A 344 -5.33 5.33 -31.25
CA ASN A 344 -5.48 4.06 -30.54
C ASN A 344 -4.19 3.19 -30.46
N GLY A 345 -3.01 3.81 -30.41
CA GLY A 345 -1.75 3.09 -30.17
C GLY A 345 -1.73 2.30 -28.86
N ASP A 346 -0.95 1.23 -28.83
CA ASP A 346 -1.02 0.19 -27.79
C ASP A 346 0.04 0.37 -26.69
N GLY A 347 1.23 0.84 -27.07
CA GLY A 347 2.34 1.10 -26.15
C GLY A 347 3.17 2.33 -26.51
N SER A 348 3.82 2.94 -25.52
CA SER A 348 4.75 4.06 -25.75
C SER A 348 5.82 4.17 -24.68
N ASN A 349 7.09 4.12 -25.08
CA ASN A 349 8.26 4.27 -24.20
C ASN A 349 9.10 5.49 -24.60
N VAL A 350 9.22 6.45 -23.69
CA VAL A 350 10.10 7.62 -23.88
C VAL A 350 11.57 7.23 -23.67
N TRP A 351 12.47 7.77 -24.49
CA TRP A 351 13.92 7.67 -24.29
C TRP A 351 14.46 8.98 -23.66
N MET A 352 15.08 8.97 -22.48
CA MET A 352 15.12 7.89 -21.49
C MET A 352 15.05 8.44 -20.06
N LEU A 353 14.49 7.66 -19.14
CA LEU A 353 14.39 8.01 -17.72
C LEU A 353 15.66 7.58 -16.97
N SER A 354 16.29 8.52 -16.27
CA SER A 354 17.38 8.25 -15.34
C SER A 354 16.94 8.29 -13.88
N GLY A 355 17.68 7.53 -13.07
CA GLY A 355 17.71 7.62 -11.61
C GLY A 355 18.91 8.42 -11.12
N VAL A 356 19.10 8.43 -9.81
CA VAL A 356 20.24 9.07 -9.14
C VAL A 356 21.56 8.30 -9.35
N THR A 357 22.68 8.94 -9.09
CA THR A 357 24.00 8.31 -8.97
C THR A 357 24.09 7.41 -7.74
N GLU A 358 25.11 6.55 -7.69
CA GLU A 358 25.33 5.56 -6.62
C GLU A 358 25.46 6.16 -5.21
N ASP A 359 25.88 7.43 -5.12
CA ASP A 359 25.99 8.23 -3.90
C ASP A 359 24.73 9.08 -3.59
N GLY A 360 23.70 9.01 -4.45
CA GLY A 360 22.48 9.82 -4.37
C GLY A 360 22.66 11.32 -4.61
N SER A 361 23.87 11.82 -4.91
CA SER A 361 24.16 13.26 -4.93
C SER A 361 23.71 13.99 -6.19
N SER A 362 23.47 13.26 -7.28
CA SER A 362 23.12 13.80 -8.60
C SER A 362 22.30 12.79 -9.41
N TYR A 363 21.87 13.17 -10.61
CA TYR A 363 21.31 12.22 -11.58
C TYR A 363 22.42 11.64 -12.46
N TYR A 364 22.19 10.44 -13.00
CA TYR A 364 23.07 9.85 -14.03
C TYR A 364 23.40 10.88 -15.15
N PRO A 365 24.64 10.96 -15.67
CA PRO A 365 24.98 12.02 -16.63
C PRO A 365 24.22 11.88 -17.95
N ASN A 366 23.79 13.00 -18.52
CA ASN A 366 23.10 13.03 -19.82
C ASN A 366 24.12 12.90 -20.96
N TYR A 367 24.37 11.67 -21.42
CA TYR A 367 25.40 11.36 -22.44
C TYR A 367 24.95 11.61 -23.89
N ASP A 368 23.66 11.40 -24.19
CA ASP A 368 23.10 11.45 -25.54
C ASP A 368 22.28 12.74 -25.82
N GLY A 369 22.01 13.52 -24.78
CA GLY A 369 21.19 14.72 -24.79
C GLY A 369 19.73 14.46 -24.40
N TYR A 370 19.19 13.26 -24.63
CA TYR A 370 17.77 12.91 -24.58
C TYR A 370 17.21 12.70 -23.17
N GLN A 371 18.06 12.39 -22.18
CA GLN A 371 17.67 12.04 -20.82
C GLN A 371 16.69 13.04 -20.15
N PHE A 372 15.80 12.51 -19.31
CA PHE A 372 15.07 13.26 -18.27
C PHE A 372 15.03 12.45 -16.95
N HIS A 373 14.65 13.10 -15.85
CA HIS A 373 14.60 12.53 -14.50
C HIS A 373 13.26 12.82 -13.81
N TYR A 374 12.96 12.11 -12.72
CA TYR A 374 11.79 12.29 -11.87
C TYR A 374 12.22 12.71 -10.45
N PRO A 375 11.57 13.71 -9.83
CA PRO A 375 10.53 14.59 -10.39
C PRO A 375 11.09 15.62 -11.40
N GLY A 376 10.24 16.10 -12.30
CA GLY A 376 10.59 17.12 -13.29
C GLY A 376 9.54 17.23 -14.40
N ASP A 377 9.46 18.37 -15.11
CA ASP A 377 8.34 18.70 -16.02
C ASP A 377 8.07 17.64 -17.10
N VAL A 378 9.12 17.08 -17.69
CA VAL A 378 9.01 16.00 -18.69
C VAL A 378 8.50 14.71 -18.05
N ALA A 379 8.93 14.38 -16.82
CA ALA A 379 8.41 13.23 -16.10
C ALA A 379 6.95 13.43 -15.70
N THR A 380 6.53 14.63 -15.29
CA THR A 380 5.13 14.97 -15.03
C THR A 380 4.26 14.81 -16.28
N LEU A 381 4.73 15.28 -17.44
CA LEU A 381 4.04 15.09 -18.72
C LEU A 381 3.88 13.59 -19.08
N ILE A 382 4.94 12.81 -18.90
CA ILE A 382 4.94 11.38 -19.20
C ILE A 382 4.07 10.60 -18.20
N ALA A 383 4.05 10.98 -16.92
CA ALA A 383 3.18 10.40 -15.89
C ALA A 383 1.70 10.70 -16.14
N ASN A 384 1.36 11.91 -16.61
CA ASN A 384 0.00 12.26 -17.04
C ASN A 384 -0.45 11.39 -18.22
N HIS A 385 0.42 11.14 -19.20
CA HIS A 385 0.13 10.17 -20.28
C HIS A 385 0.02 8.73 -19.77
N ALA A 386 0.84 8.34 -18.80
CA ALA A 386 0.72 7.03 -18.15
C ALA A 386 -0.63 6.84 -17.46
N ALA A 387 -1.14 7.85 -16.76
CA ALA A 387 -2.49 7.84 -16.19
C ALA A 387 -3.57 7.63 -17.27
N VAL A 388 -3.45 8.29 -18.43
CA VAL A 388 -4.38 8.12 -19.57
C VAL A 388 -4.32 6.69 -20.14
N MET A 389 -3.12 6.15 -20.38
CA MET A 389 -2.95 4.78 -20.90
C MET A 389 -3.43 3.72 -19.89
N ASN A 390 -3.13 3.89 -18.60
CA ASN A 390 -3.63 3.02 -17.53
C ASN A 390 -5.17 3.06 -17.43
N ALA A 391 -5.79 4.24 -17.54
CA ALA A 391 -7.25 4.37 -17.54
C ALA A 391 -7.89 3.69 -18.76
N LYS A 392 -7.23 3.73 -19.93
CA LYS A 392 -7.64 3.03 -21.16
C LYS A 392 -7.64 1.50 -20.98
N SER A 393 -6.69 0.95 -20.24
CA SER A 393 -6.66 -0.49 -19.82
C SER A 393 -7.78 -0.89 -18.85
N GLY A 394 -8.36 0.09 -18.13
CA GLY A 394 -9.51 -0.13 -17.25
C GLY A 394 -10.84 -0.34 -17.99
N GLN A 395 -10.91 -0.07 -19.29
CA GLN A 395 -12.15 -0.11 -20.07
C GLN A 395 -12.36 -1.48 -20.71
N SER A 396 -13.53 -2.10 -20.46
CA SER A 396 -13.91 -3.36 -21.11
C SER A 396 -14.23 -3.13 -22.58
N SER A 397 -13.35 -3.59 -23.47
CA SER A 397 -13.51 -3.46 -24.92
C SER A 397 -14.52 -4.48 -25.47
N THR A 398 -15.79 -4.11 -25.54
CA THR A 398 -16.78 -4.83 -26.36
C THR A 398 -16.35 -4.74 -27.83
N PRO A 399 -16.15 -5.86 -28.55
CA PRO A 399 -15.68 -5.81 -29.94
C PRO A 399 -16.77 -5.27 -30.87
N THR A 400 -16.53 -4.12 -31.49
CA THR A 400 -17.46 -3.47 -32.43
C THR A 400 -17.52 -4.23 -33.76
N PRO A 401 -18.67 -4.79 -34.16
CA PRO A 401 -18.84 -5.36 -35.50
C PRO A 401 -19.01 -4.23 -36.54
N THR A 402 -18.46 -4.41 -37.74
CA THR A 402 -18.53 -3.44 -38.82
C THR A 402 -19.87 -3.47 -39.57
N SER A 403 -20.55 -2.31 -39.73
CA SER A 403 -20.86 -1.72 -41.06
C SER A 403 -21.96 -0.62 -41.08
N SER A 404 -21.75 0.36 -41.96
CA SER A 404 -22.71 1.07 -42.83
C SER A 404 -23.99 1.77 -42.31
N ALA A 405 -23.99 3.11 -42.47
CA ALA A 405 -25.07 3.99 -42.97
C ALA A 405 -26.44 4.16 -42.24
N THR A 406 -26.80 5.44 -42.04
CA THR A 406 -28.04 5.98 -41.45
C THR A 406 -29.27 5.90 -42.39
N PRO A 407 -30.51 6.06 -41.88
CA PRO A 407 -31.15 7.38 -41.95
C PRO A 407 -32.02 7.80 -40.72
N THR A 408 -32.29 9.10 -40.62
CA THR A 408 -32.98 9.80 -39.51
C THR A 408 -34.51 9.92 -39.71
N PRO A 409 -35.29 10.01 -38.61
CA PRO A 409 -36.47 10.89 -38.57
C PRO A 409 -36.51 11.86 -37.37
N THR A 410 -37.31 12.93 -37.48
CA THR A 410 -37.35 14.09 -36.56
C THR A 410 -38.64 14.08 -35.66
N PRO A 411 -39.00 15.10 -34.84
CA PRO A 411 -39.36 14.88 -33.42
C PRO A 411 -40.84 15.19 -33.06
N THR A 412 -41.12 15.47 -31.77
CA THR A 412 -42.39 15.94 -31.12
C THR A 412 -43.10 14.83 -30.30
N ALA A 413 -43.56 15.00 -29.04
CA ALA A 413 -43.56 16.12 -28.09
C ALA A 413 -43.41 15.65 -26.61
N THR A 414 -43.07 16.59 -25.72
CA THR A 414 -42.82 16.41 -24.28
C THR A 414 -44.07 16.45 -23.39
N PRO A 415 -44.20 15.58 -22.38
CA PRO A 415 -44.97 15.82 -21.16
C PRO A 415 -44.08 16.27 -19.98
N THR A 416 -44.59 17.18 -19.13
CA THR A 416 -43.83 17.84 -18.05
C THR A 416 -43.41 16.90 -16.90
N PRO A 417 -42.17 16.99 -16.38
CA PRO A 417 -41.75 16.20 -15.23
C PRO A 417 -42.34 16.69 -13.90
N THR A 418 -42.56 15.76 -12.97
CA THR A 418 -42.82 16.03 -11.54
C THR A 418 -41.51 15.76 -10.77
N PRO A 419 -41.11 16.59 -9.79
CA PRO A 419 -39.79 16.46 -9.17
C PRO A 419 -39.66 15.20 -8.31
N THR A 420 -38.52 14.52 -8.47
CA THR A 420 -38.06 13.35 -7.71
C THR A 420 -36.73 13.76 -7.03
N PRO A 421 -36.47 13.39 -5.77
CA PRO A 421 -35.42 14.04 -4.96
C PRO A 421 -33.98 13.80 -5.44
N THR A 422 -33.14 14.81 -5.20
CA THR A 422 -31.73 14.89 -5.61
C THR A 422 -30.83 13.85 -4.95
N ALA A 423 -29.88 13.29 -5.70
CA ALA A 423 -28.80 12.46 -5.16
C ALA A 423 -27.78 13.29 -4.37
N SER A 424 -27.22 12.74 -3.30
CA SER A 424 -26.19 13.39 -2.50
C SER A 424 -24.89 13.57 -3.31
N GLY A 425 -24.27 14.76 -3.23
CA GLY A 425 -22.98 15.07 -3.85
C GLY A 425 -23.01 16.02 -5.06
N VAL A 426 -24.16 16.23 -5.70
CA VAL A 426 -24.29 17.16 -6.84
C VAL A 426 -24.46 18.60 -6.35
N ILE A 427 -23.68 19.53 -6.92
CA ILE A 427 -23.68 20.97 -6.59
C ILE A 427 -24.46 21.76 -7.65
N ASP A 428 -24.15 21.58 -8.93
CA ASP A 428 -24.94 22.10 -10.05
C ASP A 428 -24.70 21.26 -11.33
N ASN A 429 -25.76 20.64 -11.84
CA ASN A 429 -25.74 19.90 -13.12
C ASN A 429 -26.47 20.65 -14.25
N PHE A 430 -26.77 21.95 -14.05
CA PHE A 430 -27.32 22.91 -15.00
C PHE A 430 -28.70 22.59 -15.62
N ASP A 431 -29.21 21.38 -15.48
CA ASP A 431 -30.54 20.93 -15.91
C ASP A 431 -31.71 21.58 -15.17
N SER A 432 -31.46 22.14 -13.99
CA SER A 432 -32.50 22.80 -13.18
C SER A 432 -32.96 24.15 -13.79
N TYR A 433 -32.17 24.72 -14.71
CA TYR A 433 -32.44 26.02 -15.31
C TYR A 433 -33.33 25.89 -16.56
N SER A 434 -34.56 26.40 -16.48
CA SER A 434 -35.53 26.34 -17.59
C SER A 434 -35.22 27.26 -18.78
N SER A 435 -34.21 28.14 -18.65
CA SER A 435 -33.81 29.10 -19.69
C SER A 435 -32.46 29.76 -19.38
N ASN A 436 -31.86 30.39 -20.39
CA ASN A 436 -30.69 31.26 -20.21
C ASN A 436 -30.94 32.37 -19.18
N THR A 437 -32.15 32.93 -19.11
CA THR A 437 -32.52 33.95 -18.13
C THR A 437 -32.55 33.39 -16.71
N ALA A 438 -32.98 32.13 -16.51
CA ALA A 438 -32.94 31.47 -15.22
C ALA A 438 -31.49 31.24 -14.74
N LEU A 439 -30.62 30.74 -15.63
CA LEU A 439 -29.18 30.59 -15.36
C LEU A 439 -28.50 31.94 -15.05
N GLN A 440 -28.77 32.96 -15.85
CA GLN A 440 -28.22 34.33 -15.64
C GLN A 440 -28.77 35.01 -14.38
N SER A 441 -29.94 34.62 -13.88
CA SER A 441 -30.50 35.11 -12.60
C SER A 441 -29.92 34.37 -11.39
N ALA A 442 -29.30 33.20 -11.61
CA ALA A 442 -28.72 32.37 -10.56
C ALA A 442 -27.25 32.70 -10.26
N TYR A 443 -26.52 33.25 -11.25
CA TYR A 443 -25.10 33.59 -11.16
C TYR A 443 -24.89 35.11 -11.25
N SER A 444 -24.25 35.69 -10.23
CA SER A 444 -23.82 37.08 -10.21
C SER A 444 -22.55 37.27 -11.04
N ARG A 445 -22.59 38.07 -12.11
CA ARG A 445 -21.37 38.51 -12.81
C ARG A 445 -20.58 39.47 -11.92
N ASN A 446 -19.27 39.23 -11.77
CA ASN A 446 -18.36 40.20 -11.16
C ASN A 446 -18.25 41.45 -12.07
N THR A 447 -18.75 42.59 -11.60
CA THR A 447 -18.79 43.84 -12.36
C THR A 447 -17.42 44.50 -12.54
N ASN A 448 -16.44 44.14 -11.72
CA ASN A 448 -15.09 44.69 -11.74
C ASN A 448 -14.18 44.00 -12.77
N GLY A 449 -14.62 42.88 -13.35
CA GLY A 449 -14.00 42.25 -14.52
C GLY A 449 -14.63 42.69 -15.85
N ASN A 450 -14.22 42.05 -16.95
CA ASN A 450 -14.77 42.28 -18.29
C ASN A 450 -16.17 41.66 -18.49
N ALA A 451 -16.75 41.90 -19.67
CA ALA A 451 -18.03 41.31 -20.08
C ALA A 451 -17.94 39.79 -20.31
N LEU A 452 -19.02 39.11 -19.92
CA LEU A 452 -19.28 37.69 -20.16
C LEU A 452 -20.78 37.46 -20.24
N THR A 453 -21.17 36.30 -20.77
CA THR A 453 -22.56 35.82 -20.82
C THR A 453 -22.60 34.32 -20.53
N LEU A 454 -23.51 33.90 -19.64
CA LEU A 454 -23.83 32.48 -19.43
C LEU A 454 -25.01 32.06 -20.30
N THR A 455 -24.93 30.89 -20.93
CA THR A 455 -26.06 30.28 -21.65
C THR A 455 -26.06 28.76 -21.46
N LEU A 456 -27.24 28.14 -21.46
CA LEU A 456 -27.38 26.69 -21.51
C LEU A 456 -26.98 26.19 -22.90
N ASP A 457 -26.21 25.11 -22.96
CA ASP A 457 -25.75 24.47 -24.19
C ASP A 457 -26.12 22.97 -24.15
N THR A 458 -26.95 22.55 -25.10
CA THR A 458 -27.47 21.19 -25.18
C THR A 458 -26.51 20.21 -25.87
N THR A 459 -25.39 20.70 -26.40
CA THR A 459 -24.42 19.93 -27.21
C THR A 459 -23.11 19.67 -26.45
N ASN A 460 -22.65 20.64 -25.68
CA ASN A 460 -21.38 20.61 -24.95
C ASN A 460 -21.65 20.39 -23.46
N LYS A 461 -21.90 19.13 -23.09
CA LYS A 461 -22.35 18.68 -21.77
C LYS A 461 -21.90 17.24 -21.49
N ASN A 462 -22.02 16.80 -20.24
CA ASN A 462 -21.65 15.48 -19.73
C ASN A 462 -22.78 14.90 -18.88
N GLY A 463 -23.75 14.30 -19.57
CA GLY A 463 -25.02 13.85 -18.99
C GLY A 463 -26.18 14.78 -19.35
N GLY A 464 -27.25 14.68 -18.58
CA GLY A 464 -28.33 15.66 -18.51
C GLY A 464 -29.01 16.08 -19.81
N THR A 465 -29.64 17.25 -19.76
CA THR A 465 -30.25 17.99 -20.87
C THR A 465 -29.33 19.10 -21.40
N SER A 466 -28.67 19.87 -20.52
CA SER A 466 -27.89 21.07 -20.86
C SER A 466 -26.74 21.33 -19.90
N GLY A 467 -25.54 21.65 -20.40
CA GLY A 467 -24.44 22.20 -19.60
C GLY A 467 -24.40 23.73 -19.64
N MET A 468 -23.54 24.37 -18.85
CA MET A 468 -23.29 25.81 -18.91
C MET A 468 -22.18 26.15 -19.92
N LYS A 469 -22.51 26.96 -20.91
CA LYS A 469 -21.53 27.73 -21.69
C LYS A 469 -21.22 29.05 -20.98
N LEU A 470 -19.95 29.29 -20.69
CA LEU A 470 -19.42 30.55 -20.20
C LEU A 470 -18.68 31.24 -21.36
N ALA A 471 -19.37 32.16 -22.03
CA ALA A 471 -18.80 33.01 -23.07
C ALA A 471 -18.19 34.26 -22.43
N TYR A 472 -16.94 34.59 -22.73
CA TYR A 472 -16.21 35.67 -22.06
C TYR A 472 -15.40 36.52 -23.03
N THR A 473 -15.01 37.71 -22.59
CA THR A 473 -13.96 38.54 -23.19
C THR A 473 -12.98 38.95 -22.10
N VAL A 474 -11.68 38.98 -22.36
CA VAL A 474 -10.67 39.51 -21.42
C VAL A 474 -9.74 40.52 -22.10
N GLY A 475 -9.33 41.53 -21.34
CA GLY A 475 -8.53 42.66 -21.80
C GLY A 475 -7.98 43.48 -20.63
N ASN A 476 -8.51 44.71 -20.42
CA ASN A 476 -8.18 45.53 -19.26
C ASN A 476 -9.47 45.95 -18.54
N PRO A 477 -9.71 45.58 -17.26
CA PRO A 477 -8.83 44.78 -16.38
C PRO A 477 -8.62 43.34 -16.89
N ASN A 478 -7.67 42.59 -16.34
CA ASN A 478 -7.16 41.35 -16.94
C ASN A 478 -8.01 40.08 -16.72
N TYR A 479 -9.27 40.16 -16.29
CA TYR A 479 -10.10 38.99 -15.95
C TYR A 479 -11.60 39.17 -16.26
N ALA A 480 -12.36 38.08 -16.25
CA ALA A 480 -13.82 38.05 -16.30
C ALA A 480 -14.35 36.86 -15.48
N GLY A 481 -15.43 37.00 -14.71
CA GLY A 481 -15.98 35.83 -14.00
C GLY A 481 -17.34 36.01 -13.31
N VAL A 482 -17.86 34.88 -12.84
CA VAL A 482 -19.18 34.70 -12.24
C VAL A 482 -19.09 34.04 -10.88
N THR A 483 -20.04 34.38 -10.00
CA THR A 483 -20.17 33.84 -8.65
C THR A 483 -21.58 33.29 -8.44
N ARG A 484 -21.69 32.06 -7.93
CA ARG A 484 -22.92 31.39 -7.52
C ARG A 484 -23.03 31.45 -6.00
N SER A 485 -23.97 32.26 -5.49
CA SER A 485 -24.28 32.29 -4.07
C SER A 485 -25.02 31.02 -3.64
N LEU A 486 -24.62 30.48 -2.49
CA LEU A 486 -25.18 29.29 -1.85
C LEU A 486 -25.74 29.66 -0.46
N SER A 487 -26.74 28.94 0.02
CA SER A 487 -27.36 29.17 1.34
C SER A 487 -26.59 28.44 2.46
N SER A 488 -25.26 28.62 2.52
CA SER A 488 -24.31 27.85 3.34
C SER A 488 -24.42 26.34 3.07
N ALA A 489 -23.76 25.88 2.00
CA ALA A 489 -23.76 24.49 1.59
C ALA A 489 -22.66 23.69 2.31
N ASN A 490 -23.03 22.54 2.88
CA ASN A 490 -22.07 21.61 3.43
C ASN A 490 -21.50 20.71 2.30
N TRP A 491 -20.18 20.78 2.13
CA TRP A 491 -19.35 20.05 1.19
C TRP A 491 -18.40 19.03 1.88
N SER A 492 -18.44 18.90 3.21
CA SER A 492 -17.49 18.08 4.00
C SER A 492 -17.58 16.58 3.79
N THR A 493 -18.56 16.11 3.02
CA THR A 493 -18.67 14.73 2.53
C THR A 493 -17.83 14.46 1.28
N GLY A 494 -17.23 15.49 0.68
CA GLY A 494 -16.34 15.40 -0.47
C GLY A 494 -14.87 15.60 -0.11
N THR A 495 -13.97 15.04 -0.93
CA THR A 495 -12.52 15.29 -0.86
C THR A 495 -12.07 16.51 -1.68
N GLY A 496 -12.99 17.17 -2.38
CA GLY A 496 -12.74 18.31 -3.26
C GLY A 496 -13.93 18.62 -4.15
N LEU A 497 -13.68 19.34 -5.24
CA LEU A 497 -14.63 19.59 -6.32
C LEU A 497 -14.32 18.71 -7.55
N SER A 498 -15.35 18.37 -8.31
CA SER A 498 -15.21 17.79 -9.65
C SER A 498 -16.26 18.36 -10.60
N PHE A 499 -15.89 18.59 -11.86
CA PHE A 499 -16.79 19.02 -12.93
C PHE A 499 -16.25 18.63 -14.29
N TRP A 500 -17.13 18.44 -15.26
CA TRP A 500 -16.74 18.33 -16.66
C TRP A 500 -16.42 19.72 -17.22
N LEU A 501 -15.27 19.85 -17.87
CA LEU A 501 -14.81 21.06 -18.53
C LEU A 501 -14.51 20.77 -20.00
N LYS A 502 -15.05 21.61 -20.89
CA LYS A 502 -14.55 21.77 -22.25
C LYS A 502 -13.76 23.09 -22.35
N PRO A 503 -12.41 23.03 -22.37
CA PRO A 503 -11.58 24.20 -22.61
C PRO A 503 -11.71 24.69 -24.06
N ASP A 504 -11.11 25.85 -24.33
CA ASP A 504 -11.30 26.62 -25.57
C ASP A 504 -10.00 26.84 -26.37
N GLY A 505 -8.89 26.24 -25.95
CA GLY A 505 -7.57 26.34 -26.56
C GLY A 505 -6.88 27.67 -26.35
N SER A 506 -7.41 28.55 -25.50
CA SER A 506 -6.88 29.91 -25.30
C SER A 506 -5.57 29.96 -24.49
N ASN A 507 -5.20 28.87 -23.82
CA ASN A 507 -4.09 28.78 -22.86
C ASN A 507 -4.15 29.82 -21.72
N ARG A 508 -5.34 30.33 -21.43
CA ARG A 508 -5.64 31.22 -20.29
C ARG A 508 -5.78 30.45 -18.99
N THR A 509 -5.67 31.14 -17.87
CA THR A 509 -6.00 30.58 -16.56
C THR A 509 -7.51 30.65 -16.30
N LEU A 510 -8.13 29.51 -16.05
CA LEU A 510 -9.39 29.38 -15.32
C LEU A 510 -9.07 29.27 -13.83
N VAL A 511 -9.50 30.25 -13.04
CA VAL A 511 -9.49 30.20 -11.58
C VAL A 511 -10.81 29.62 -11.12
N VAL A 512 -10.75 28.56 -10.31
CA VAL A 512 -11.89 28.03 -9.56
C VAL A 512 -11.72 28.50 -8.12
N GLN A 513 -12.71 29.22 -7.60
CA GLN A 513 -12.65 29.84 -6.28
C GLN A 513 -13.92 29.54 -5.49
N PHE A 514 -13.83 29.39 -4.18
CA PHE A 514 -14.98 29.39 -3.28
C PHE A 514 -14.74 30.29 -2.06
N GLN A 515 -15.84 30.62 -1.39
CA GLN A 515 -15.82 31.37 -0.14
C GLN A 515 -16.66 30.64 0.90
N GLU A 516 -16.11 30.51 2.10
CA GLU A 516 -16.78 30.00 3.29
C GLU A 516 -17.76 31.02 3.90
N SER A 517 -18.65 30.55 4.77
CA SER A 517 -19.54 31.42 5.57
C SER A 517 -18.79 32.19 6.66
N SER A 518 -17.57 31.76 7.01
CA SER A 518 -16.57 32.52 7.80
C SER A 518 -16.14 33.81 7.10
N GLY A 519 -16.21 33.85 5.77
CA GLY A 519 -15.66 34.89 4.91
C GLY A 519 -14.29 34.56 4.32
N GLU A 520 -13.68 33.42 4.67
CA GLU A 520 -12.41 32.96 4.09
C GLU A 520 -12.58 32.60 2.60
N TYR A 521 -11.57 32.95 1.78
CA TYR A 521 -11.53 32.67 0.34
C TYR A 521 -10.46 31.65 0.01
N TRP A 522 -10.79 30.79 -0.97
CA TRP A 522 -9.97 29.67 -1.40
C TRP A 522 -10.01 29.57 -2.92
N GLU A 523 -8.86 29.49 -3.58
CA GLU A 523 -8.77 29.33 -5.04
C GLU A 523 -7.73 28.30 -5.48
N THR A 524 -7.93 27.78 -6.69
CA THR A 524 -6.97 26.94 -7.42
C THR A 524 -7.09 27.25 -8.92
N THR A 525 -6.09 26.86 -9.71
CA THR A 525 -5.96 27.33 -11.11
C THR A 525 -5.79 26.19 -12.12
N LEU A 526 -6.29 26.42 -13.34
CA LEU A 526 -6.30 25.47 -14.46
C LEU A 526 -5.95 26.20 -15.76
N THR A 527 -5.07 25.64 -16.58
CA THR A 527 -4.80 26.18 -17.92
C THR A 527 -5.83 25.68 -18.92
N LEU A 528 -6.49 26.59 -19.65
CA LEU A 528 -7.45 26.32 -20.73
C LEU A 528 -6.73 25.92 -22.03
N SER A 529 -5.94 24.85 -21.97
CA SER A 529 -5.23 24.28 -23.11
C SER A 529 -6.09 23.24 -23.84
N GLY A 530 -5.95 23.17 -25.17
CA GLY A 530 -6.75 22.29 -26.02
C GLY A 530 -8.26 22.58 -26.02
N THR A 531 -9.02 21.78 -26.77
CA THR A 531 -10.49 21.90 -26.90
C THR A 531 -11.24 20.58 -26.63
N THR A 532 -10.49 19.54 -26.26
CA THR A 532 -11.01 18.24 -25.82
C THR A 532 -11.58 18.37 -24.42
N ALA A 533 -12.80 17.88 -24.20
CA ALA A 533 -13.44 17.97 -22.90
C ALA A 533 -13.07 16.79 -21.98
N SER A 534 -12.96 17.06 -20.69
CA SER A 534 -12.56 16.09 -19.65
C SER A 534 -13.29 16.35 -18.34
N VAL A 535 -13.34 15.35 -17.46
CA VAL A 535 -13.71 15.56 -16.06
C VAL A 535 -12.47 16.04 -15.30
N ILE A 536 -12.59 17.21 -14.69
CA ILE A 536 -11.61 17.81 -13.80
C ILE A 536 -11.91 17.38 -12.36
N SER A 537 -10.87 17.15 -11.57
CA SER A 537 -10.95 16.89 -10.13
C SER A 537 -9.96 17.79 -9.40
N LEU A 538 -10.44 18.53 -8.40
CA LEU A 538 -9.70 19.52 -7.62
C LEU A 538 -9.83 19.15 -6.14
N PRO A 539 -8.89 18.40 -5.55
CA PRO A 539 -8.90 18.09 -4.12
C PRO A 539 -8.91 19.37 -3.28
N PHE A 540 -9.56 19.38 -2.10
CA PHE A 540 -9.53 20.59 -1.24
C PHE A 540 -8.09 21.00 -0.85
N ALA A 541 -7.17 20.03 -0.76
CA ALA A 541 -5.74 20.27 -0.55
C ALA A 541 -5.00 20.97 -1.73
N SER A 542 -5.62 21.14 -2.90
CA SER A 542 -5.06 21.94 -4.00
C SER A 542 -5.54 23.39 -4.02
N PHE A 543 -6.38 23.79 -3.06
CA PHE A 543 -6.82 25.18 -2.89
C PHE A 543 -5.92 25.91 -1.89
N HIS A 544 -5.66 27.19 -2.17
CA HIS A 544 -4.92 28.10 -1.30
C HIS A 544 -5.67 29.42 -1.19
N HIS A 545 -5.32 30.26 -0.20
CA HIS A 545 -5.85 31.61 -0.16
C HIS A 545 -5.43 32.40 -1.42
N PRO A 546 -6.31 33.22 -2.02
CA PRO A 546 -5.95 34.12 -3.11
C PRO A 546 -4.86 35.11 -2.71
N GLY A 547 -3.98 35.51 -3.64
CA GLY A 547 -2.84 36.40 -3.35
C GLY A 547 -3.19 37.83 -2.88
N TRP A 548 -4.48 38.18 -2.83
CA TRP A 548 -5.03 39.42 -2.27
C TRP A 548 -5.75 39.23 -0.93
N TYR A 549 -5.93 37.99 -0.47
CA TYR A 549 -6.52 37.63 0.81
C TYR A 549 -5.42 37.48 1.87
N SER A 550 -5.70 37.92 3.10
CA SER A 550 -4.71 38.01 4.19
C SER A 550 -5.28 37.74 5.58
N GLY A 551 -6.44 37.08 5.64
CA GLY A 551 -7.01 36.54 6.88
C GLY A 551 -6.91 35.01 6.90
N GLY A 552 -7.70 34.42 7.79
CA GLY A 552 -7.99 32.99 7.78
C GLY A 552 -7.12 32.12 8.67
N ASN A 553 -7.46 30.83 8.72
CA ASN A 553 -6.80 29.83 9.58
C ASN A 553 -5.92 28.82 8.80
N ASN A 554 -5.90 28.89 7.46
CA ASN A 554 -5.24 27.95 6.53
C ASN A 554 -5.78 26.50 6.54
N VAL A 555 -7.04 26.29 6.94
CA VAL A 555 -7.76 25.01 6.90
C VAL A 555 -9.14 25.23 6.25
N VAL A 556 -9.42 24.52 5.16
CA VAL A 556 -10.70 24.61 4.42
C VAL A 556 -11.86 24.11 5.30
N ASP A 557 -12.77 25.00 5.72
CA ASP A 557 -14.07 24.59 6.25
C ASP A 557 -15.04 24.25 5.11
N ALA A 558 -14.89 23.03 4.60
CA ALA A 558 -15.86 22.46 3.66
C ALA A 558 -17.28 22.32 4.28
N GLY A 559 -17.47 22.52 5.59
CA GLY A 559 -18.78 22.44 6.24
C GLY A 559 -19.75 23.60 5.91
N SER A 560 -19.26 24.77 5.48
CA SER A 560 -20.08 26.00 5.44
C SER A 560 -19.92 26.89 4.19
N ILE A 561 -19.89 26.34 2.97
CA ILE A 561 -19.58 27.11 1.76
C ILE A 561 -20.69 28.10 1.35
N ALA A 562 -20.38 29.39 1.32
CA ALA A 562 -21.31 30.49 1.05
C ALA A 562 -21.41 30.87 -0.43
N ASN A 563 -20.35 30.67 -1.22
CA ASN A 563 -20.41 30.80 -2.69
C ASN A 563 -19.25 30.09 -3.39
N TYR A 564 -19.41 29.86 -4.69
CA TYR A 564 -18.30 29.47 -5.58
C TYR A 564 -18.27 30.34 -6.83
N SER A 565 -17.11 30.43 -7.48
CA SER A 565 -16.86 31.31 -8.61
C SER A 565 -15.98 30.66 -9.68
N PHE A 566 -16.21 31.06 -10.93
CA PHE A 566 -15.34 30.78 -12.06
C PHE A 566 -14.84 32.10 -12.66
N TYR A 567 -13.53 32.31 -12.69
CA TYR A 567 -12.89 33.45 -13.35
C TYR A 567 -11.98 32.96 -14.48
N VAL A 568 -11.97 33.67 -15.61
CA VAL A 568 -10.95 33.49 -16.66
C VAL A 568 -10.08 34.73 -16.67
N ASN A 569 -8.77 34.54 -16.51
CA ASN A 569 -7.76 35.60 -16.58
C ASN A 569 -7.14 35.65 -17.98
N GLN A 570 -6.60 36.81 -18.37
CA GLN A 570 -5.90 36.96 -19.64
C GLN A 570 -4.53 36.25 -19.63
N ASP A 571 -3.75 36.50 -18.59
CA ASP A 571 -2.39 36.04 -18.32
C ASP A 571 -1.49 36.02 -19.57
N ALA A 572 -0.79 34.92 -19.85
CA ALA A 572 0.14 34.82 -20.98
C ALA A 572 -0.53 34.83 -22.37
N GLY A 573 -1.86 34.82 -22.45
CA GLY A 573 -2.62 34.87 -23.70
C GLY A 573 -2.96 36.30 -24.13
N SER A 574 -2.97 36.57 -25.44
CA SER A 574 -3.45 37.84 -26.00
C SER A 574 -4.88 38.18 -25.54
N ALA A 575 -5.21 39.46 -25.38
CA ALA A 575 -6.59 39.91 -25.13
C ALA A 575 -7.56 39.40 -26.21
N GLY A 576 -8.80 39.05 -25.86
CA GLY A 576 -9.76 38.50 -26.81
C GLY A 576 -10.99 37.84 -26.18
N SER A 577 -11.89 37.32 -27.03
CA SER A 577 -13.17 36.71 -26.67
C SER A 577 -13.22 35.22 -27.04
N SER A 578 -13.88 34.41 -26.22
CA SER A 578 -13.97 32.96 -26.42
C SER A 578 -15.14 32.34 -25.61
N SER A 579 -15.22 31.01 -25.51
CA SER A 579 -16.21 30.31 -24.67
C SER A 579 -15.73 28.93 -24.20
N ILE A 580 -15.75 28.71 -22.88
CA ILE A 580 -15.62 27.38 -22.26
C ILE A 580 -17.00 26.80 -21.92
N TYR A 581 -17.06 25.51 -21.64
CA TYR A 581 -18.30 24.82 -21.23
C TYR A 581 -18.03 24.00 -19.96
N ILE A 582 -18.93 24.09 -18.99
CA ILE A 582 -18.83 23.45 -17.67
C ILE A 582 -20.13 22.67 -17.42
N ASP A 583 -20.04 21.45 -16.93
CA ASP A 583 -21.20 20.63 -16.60
C ASP A 583 -20.93 19.66 -15.42
N SER A 584 -22.00 19.16 -14.78
CA SER A 584 -21.96 18.20 -13.67
C SER A 584 -20.97 18.56 -12.55
N LEU A 585 -21.10 19.77 -11.99
CA LEU A 585 -20.34 20.19 -10.80
C LEU A 585 -20.83 19.41 -9.57
N ALA A 586 -19.91 18.71 -8.91
CA ALA A 586 -20.18 17.78 -7.81
C ALA A 586 -18.99 17.71 -6.84
N LEU A 587 -19.17 16.98 -5.74
CA LEU A 587 -18.14 16.70 -4.74
C LEU A 587 -17.25 15.53 -5.14
N GLY A 588 -15.93 15.75 -5.09
CA GLY A 588 -14.92 14.73 -5.31
C GLY A 588 -15.07 13.57 -4.31
N GLY A 589 -14.89 12.34 -4.79
CA GLY A 589 -15.17 11.13 -4.01
C GLY A 589 -16.60 10.61 -4.13
N SER A 590 -17.57 11.41 -4.59
CA SER A 590 -18.91 10.91 -4.94
C SER A 590 -18.96 10.41 -6.39
N THR A 591 -19.14 9.10 -6.58
CA THR A 591 -19.27 8.51 -7.92
C THR A 591 -20.62 8.89 -8.54
N PRO A 592 -20.67 9.53 -9.73
CA PRO A 592 -21.94 9.84 -10.39
C PRO A 592 -22.73 8.55 -10.68
N THR A 593 -23.82 8.32 -9.95
CA THR A 593 -24.63 7.11 -10.10
C THR A 593 -25.47 7.23 -11.37
N ALA A 594 -25.17 6.40 -12.37
CA ALA A 594 -25.93 6.37 -13.62
C ALA A 594 -27.38 5.90 -13.37
N THR A 595 -28.35 6.79 -13.60
CA THR A 595 -29.78 6.47 -13.49
C THR A 595 -30.15 5.33 -14.45
N PRO A 596 -30.85 4.27 -13.99
CA PRO A 596 -31.13 3.11 -14.81
C PRO A 596 -32.20 3.40 -15.88
N THR A 597 -31.79 3.46 -17.15
CA THR A 597 -32.70 3.52 -18.30
C THR A 597 -33.39 2.17 -18.51
N ALA A 598 -34.72 2.17 -18.60
CA ALA A 598 -35.51 0.94 -18.70
C ALA A 598 -35.35 0.22 -20.06
N THR A 599 -34.96 -1.04 -20.04
CA THR A 599 -34.93 -1.93 -21.21
C THR A 599 -36.35 -2.44 -21.54
N PRO A 600 -36.81 -2.40 -22.80
CA PRO A 600 -38.15 -2.89 -23.17
C PRO A 600 -38.24 -4.42 -23.14
N THR A 601 -39.28 -4.95 -22.48
CA THR A 601 -39.55 -6.39 -22.36
C THR A 601 -40.10 -6.98 -23.66
N ALA A 602 -39.50 -8.08 -24.14
CA ALA A 602 -40.08 -8.92 -25.19
C ALA A 602 -40.73 -10.17 -24.59
N THR A 603 -42.03 -10.36 -24.83
CA THR A 603 -42.85 -11.40 -24.18
C THR A 603 -42.87 -12.73 -24.97
N PRO A 604 -42.71 -13.89 -24.29
CA PRO A 604 -43.23 -15.17 -24.75
C PRO A 604 -44.44 -15.61 -23.90
N THR A 605 -45.60 -15.80 -24.53
CA THR A 605 -46.85 -16.19 -23.85
C THR A 605 -47.30 -17.59 -24.27
N ALA A 606 -47.45 -18.53 -23.32
CA ALA A 606 -48.57 -19.50 -23.24
C ALA A 606 -48.33 -20.62 -22.20
N THR A 607 -49.13 -20.66 -21.14
CA THR A 607 -49.40 -21.85 -20.31
C THR A 607 -50.78 -22.40 -20.72
N PRO A 608 -51.01 -23.73 -20.73
CA PRO A 608 -51.78 -24.35 -19.63
C PRO A 608 -51.28 -25.77 -19.24
N THR A 609 -51.10 -26.17 -17.96
CA THR A 609 -52.07 -26.41 -16.86
C THR A 609 -52.58 -27.86 -16.77
N ALA A 610 -52.30 -28.57 -15.65
CA ALA A 610 -53.24 -29.47 -14.95
C ALA A 610 -52.62 -30.15 -13.67
N THR A 611 -53.16 -29.82 -12.49
CA THR A 611 -53.07 -30.61 -11.23
C THR A 611 -54.40 -31.40 -11.07
N PRO A 612 -54.50 -32.50 -10.27
CA PRO A 612 -54.72 -32.36 -8.81
C PRO A 612 -54.35 -33.56 -7.86
N THR A 613 -53.86 -33.21 -6.66
CA THR A 613 -54.35 -33.58 -5.30
C THR A 613 -54.70 -35.03 -4.87
N ALA A 614 -54.10 -35.49 -3.75
CA ALA A 614 -54.79 -36.13 -2.60
C ALA A 614 -53.92 -36.29 -1.32
N THR A 615 -54.41 -35.81 -0.16
CA THR A 615 -53.91 -36.05 1.23
C THR A 615 -55.09 -36.58 2.08
N PRO A 616 -54.91 -37.34 3.19
CA PRO A 616 -54.57 -36.81 4.54
C PRO A 616 -53.55 -37.68 5.32
N THR A 617 -52.85 -37.32 6.42
CA THR A 617 -53.01 -36.42 7.59
C THR A 617 -53.43 -37.13 8.89
N ALA A 618 -52.57 -37.09 9.91
CA ALA A 618 -52.92 -37.18 11.34
C ALA A 618 -51.80 -36.56 12.23
N THR A 619 -52.16 -35.63 13.12
CA THR A 619 -51.24 -34.92 14.06
C THR A 619 -51.73 -35.12 15.51
N PRO A 620 -50.87 -34.93 16.53
CA PRO A 620 -50.83 -33.63 17.22
C PRO A 620 -49.37 -33.17 17.52
N THR A 621 -48.97 -31.89 17.46
CA THR A 621 -49.60 -30.58 17.77
C THR A 621 -49.44 -30.15 19.23
N ALA A 622 -48.45 -29.28 19.47
CA ALA A 622 -48.49 -28.22 20.49
C ALA A 622 -47.53 -27.09 20.06
N THR A 623 -48.06 -25.88 19.86
CA THR A 623 -47.30 -24.67 19.49
C THR A 623 -47.54 -23.59 20.53
N PRO A 624 -46.53 -22.81 20.92
CA PRO A 624 -46.74 -21.43 21.31
C PRO A 624 -46.03 -20.46 20.34
N THR A 625 -46.79 -19.52 19.80
CA THR A 625 -46.27 -18.44 18.96
C THR A 625 -45.70 -17.32 19.83
N ALA A 626 -44.44 -16.93 19.59
CA ALA A 626 -43.92 -15.64 20.04
C ALA A 626 -42.81 -15.18 19.11
N THR A 627 -42.95 -13.97 18.54
CA THR A 627 -41.84 -13.27 17.88
C THR A 627 -41.08 -12.47 18.94
N PRO A 628 -39.83 -12.80 19.28
CA PRO A 628 -39.04 -11.97 20.17
C PRO A 628 -38.52 -10.76 19.40
N THR A 629 -39.29 -9.66 19.42
CA THR A 629 -38.76 -8.33 19.09
C THR A 629 -37.80 -7.91 20.19
N ALA A 630 -36.56 -8.39 20.10
CA ALA A 630 -35.47 -7.98 20.98
C ALA A 630 -34.99 -6.58 20.58
N THR A 631 -35.71 -5.55 21.02
CA THR A 631 -35.10 -4.24 21.26
C THR A 631 -33.82 -4.45 22.08
N PRO A 632 -32.68 -3.80 21.75
CA PRO A 632 -31.44 -4.04 22.48
C PRO A 632 -31.62 -3.73 23.98
N THR A 633 -31.68 -4.77 24.79
CA THR A 633 -31.68 -4.65 26.25
C THR A 633 -30.36 -4.01 26.67
N ALA A 634 -30.43 -2.92 27.41
CA ALA A 634 -29.22 -2.28 27.95
C ALA A 634 -28.41 -3.29 28.78
N THR A 635 -27.09 -3.29 28.56
CA THR A 635 -26.13 -3.97 29.44
C THR A 635 -26.41 -3.56 30.89
N PRO A 636 -26.50 -4.50 31.86
CA PRO A 636 -27.03 -4.20 33.20
C PRO A 636 -26.09 -3.29 34.00
N THR A 637 -26.29 -1.98 33.90
CA THR A 637 -25.53 -0.97 34.65
C THR A 637 -25.98 -0.89 36.10
N VAL A 638 -25.04 -0.62 37.01
CA VAL A 638 -25.36 -0.41 38.43
C VAL A 638 -25.70 1.06 38.65
N ALA A 639 -26.98 1.36 38.85
CA ALA A 639 -27.47 2.74 38.99
C ALA A 639 -26.90 3.42 40.25
N ILE A 640 -26.35 4.63 40.07
CA ILE A 640 -25.85 5.51 41.13
C ILE A 640 -26.90 6.56 41.50
N ASP A 641 -27.49 7.24 40.50
CA ASP A 641 -28.66 8.08 40.67
C ASP A 641 -29.49 8.13 39.37
N ASN A 642 -30.78 7.82 39.48
CA ASN A 642 -31.75 7.87 38.38
C ASN A 642 -32.82 8.96 38.59
N PHE A 643 -32.61 9.87 39.54
CA PHE A 643 -33.41 11.06 39.86
C PHE A 643 -34.89 10.84 40.26
N ASP A 644 -35.42 9.63 40.11
CA ASP A 644 -36.77 9.22 40.50
C ASP A 644 -37.01 9.18 42.01
N SER A 645 -35.94 9.02 42.80
CA SER A 645 -36.03 8.91 44.26
C SER A 645 -36.42 10.24 44.95
N TYR A 646 -36.31 11.38 44.25
CA TYR A 646 -36.58 12.70 44.80
C TYR A 646 -38.05 13.07 44.67
N SER A 647 -38.74 13.24 45.80
CA SER A 647 -40.18 13.59 45.85
C SER A 647 -40.49 15.04 45.47
N SER A 648 -39.48 15.90 45.31
CA SER A 648 -39.64 17.31 44.95
C SER A 648 -38.31 17.95 44.53
N ASN A 649 -38.38 19.12 43.87
CA ASN A 649 -37.19 19.94 43.58
C ASN A 649 -36.41 20.30 44.85
N THR A 650 -37.09 20.53 45.98
CA THR A 650 -36.44 20.81 47.27
C THR A 650 -35.66 19.60 47.80
N ALA A 651 -36.15 18.38 47.58
CA ALA A 651 -35.41 17.16 47.93
C ALA A 651 -34.14 17.01 47.07
N LEU A 652 -34.24 17.21 45.75
CA LEU A 652 -33.09 17.20 44.83
C LEU A 652 -32.06 18.28 45.19
N GLN A 653 -32.50 19.51 45.45
CA GLN A 653 -31.62 20.63 45.85
C GLN A 653 -31.02 20.47 47.25
N SER A 654 -31.62 19.65 48.12
CA SER A 654 -31.05 19.28 49.42
C SER A 654 -30.04 18.13 49.31
N ALA A 655 -30.11 17.36 48.23
CA ALA A 655 -29.25 16.22 47.95
C ALA A 655 -27.94 16.60 47.24
N TYR A 656 -27.97 17.66 46.42
CA TYR A 656 -26.83 18.19 45.66
C TYR A 656 -26.44 19.58 46.18
N SER A 657 -25.24 19.71 46.74
CA SER A 657 -24.69 20.99 47.17
C SER A 657 -24.22 21.80 45.96
N ARG A 658 -24.76 23.00 45.74
CA ARG A 658 -24.20 23.95 44.77
C ARG A 658 -22.85 24.46 45.27
N ASN A 659 -21.82 24.42 44.41
CA ASN A 659 -20.55 25.08 44.67
C ASN A 659 -20.77 26.60 44.70
N THR A 660 -20.58 27.22 45.87
CA THR A 660 -20.83 28.65 46.09
C THR A 660 -19.85 29.57 45.38
N ASN A 661 -18.68 29.05 45.01
CA ASN A 661 -17.59 29.81 44.40
C ASN A 661 -17.76 29.92 42.86
N GLY A 662 -18.65 29.12 42.26
CA GLY A 662 -19.10 29.29 40.88
C GLY A 662 -20.30 30.24 40.76
N ASN A 663 -20.84 30.38 39.55
CA ASN A 663 -22.04 31.18 39.27
C ASN A 663 -23.34 30.53 39.80
N ALA A 664 -24.46 31.25 39.64
CA ALA A 664 -25.79 30.75 39.99
C ALA A 664 -26.23 29.58 39.10
N LEU A 665 -26.83 28.57 39.72
CA LEU A 665 -27.49 27.45 39.05
C LEU A 665 -28.64 26.93 39.94
N THR A 666 -29.60 26.23 39.33
CA THR A 666 -30.73 25.59 40.00
C THR A 666 -30.97 24.20 39.41
N LEU A 667 -31.15 23.19 40.27
CA LEU A 667 -31.58 21.85 39.86
C LEU A 667 -33.09 21.71 39.97
N THR A 668 -33.74 21.10 38.98
CA THR A 668 -35.15 20.73 39.04
C THR A 668 -35.40 19.38 38.40
N LEU A 669 -36.36 18.62 38.92
CA LEU A 669 -36.87 17.41 38.28
C LEU A 669 -37.63 17.79 37.01
N ASP A 670 -37.37 17.07 35.92
CA ASP A 670 -37.99 17.28 34.61
C ASP A 670 -38.61 15.96 34.12
N THR A 671 -39.93 15.95 33.96
CA THR A 671 -40.68 14.75 33.57
C THR A 671 -40.64 14.46 32.06
N THR A 672 -40.00 15.34 31.27
CA THR A 672 -40.03 15.32 29.80
C THR A 672 -38.68 14.96 29.18
N ASN A 673 -37.58 15.45 29.76
CA ASN A 673 -36.22 15.29 29.26
C ASN A 673 -35.48 14.25 30.12
N LYS A 674 -35.71 12.97 29.83
CA LYS A 674 -35.28 11.81 30.61
C LYS A 674 -35.12 10.56 29.74
N ASN A 675 -34.49 9.53 30.28
CA ASN A 675 -34.16 8.25 29.64
C ASN A 675 -34.61 7.06 30.52
N GLY A 676 -35.92 6.95 30.68
CA GLY A 676 -36.56 5.99 31.58
C GLY A 676 -37.42 6.72 32.62
N GLY A 677 -37.71 6.00 33.72
CA GLY A 677 -38.21 6.57 34.96
C GLY A 677 -39.44 7.49 34.90
N THR A 678 -39.57 8.31 35.94
CA THR A 678 -40.55 9.39 36.11
C THR A 678 -39.93 10.76 35.84
N ASN A 679 -38.72 11.03 36.34
CA ASN A 679 -38.02 12.31 36.28
C ASN A 679 -36.56 12.15 35.86
N GLY A 680 -36.07 13.04 34.99
CA GLY A 680 -34.64 13.33 34.86
C GLY A 680 -34.26 14.58 35.65
N MET A 681 -32.96 14.89 35.77
CA MET A 681 -32.46 16.14 36.34
C MET A 681 -32.22 17.20 35.26
N LYS A 682 -32.93 18.33 35.35
CA LYS A 682 -32.55 19.57 34.67
C LYS A 682 -31.55 20.34 35.53
N LEU A 683 -30.38 20.61 34.96
CA LEU A 683 -29.37 21.51 35.52
C LEU A 683 -29.45 22.84 34.76
N ALA A 684 -30.17 23.81 35.33
CA ALA A 684 -30.25 25.17 34.80
C ALA A 684 -29.12 26.02 35.38
N TYR A 685 -28.32 26.67 34.55
CA TYR A 685 -27.09 27.35 34.98
C TYR A 685 -26.90 28.71 34.29
N THR A 686 -26.06 29.55 34.88
CA THR A 686 -25.45 30.74 34.28
C THR A 686 -23.93 30.61 34.38
N VAL A 687 -23.17 31.05 33.38
CA VAL A 687 -21.70 31.21 33.47
C VAL A 687 -21.25 32.58 32.97
N GLY A 688 -20.16 33.08 33.54
CA GLY A 688 -19.61 34.42 33.27
C GLY A 688 -18.24 34.61 33.93
N ASN A 689 -18.18 35.42 34.99
CA ASN A 689 -16.99 35.56 35.83
C ASN A 689 -17.36 35.32 37.31
N PRO A 690 -16.81 34.29 38.00
CA PRO A 690 -15.83 33.29 37.53
C PRO A 690 -16.36 32.43 36.37
N ASN A 691 -15.50 31.67 35.69
CA ASN A 691 -15.85 31.03 34.41
C ASN A 691 -16.69 29.73 34.51
N TYR A 692 -17.24 29.36 35.67
CA TYR A 692 -17.92 28.06 35.85
C TYR A 692 -19.17 28.12 36.75
N ALA A 693 -19.99 27.07 36.72
CA ALA A 693 -21.07 26.79 37.67
C ALA A 693 -21.19 25.28 37.88
N GLY A 694 -21.41 24.79 39.11
CA GLY A 694 -21.58 23.34 39.32
C GLY A 694 -22.11 22.90 40.68
N VAL A 695 -22.44 21.61 40.74
CA VAL A 695 -23.04 20.92 41.88
C VAL A 695 -22.25 19.68 42.27
N THR A 696 -22.29 19.32 43.55
CA THR A 696 -21.63 18.16 44.14
C THR A 696 -22.63 17.31 44.90
N ARG A 697 -22.61 15.99 44.67
CA ARG A 697 -23.39 14.96 45.36
C ARG A 697 -22.50 14.18 46.31
N SER A 698 -22.63 14.44 47.60
CA SER A 698 -21.91 13.67 48.62
C SER A 698 -22.45 12.25 48.75
N LEU A 699 -21.54 11.27 48.85
CA LEU A 699 -21.80 9.85 49.01
C LEU A 699 -21.16 9.35 50.32
N SER A 700 -21.74 8.32 50.92
CA SER A 700 -21.24 7.73 52.18
C SER A 700 -20.14 6.68 51.93
N SER A 701 -19.10 7.04 51.17
CA SER A 701 -18.07 6.13 50.64
C SER A 701 -18.69 4.99 49.81
N ALA A 702 -19.05 5.30 48.57
CA ALA A 702 -19.66 4.36 47.64
C ALA A 702 -18.60 3.52 46.92
N ASN A 703 -18.77 2.19 46.92
CA ASN A 703 -17.94 1.30 46.13
C ASN A 703 -18.49 1.20 44.69
N TRP A 704 -17.66 1.60 43.74
CA TRP A 704 -17.86 1.60 42.29
C TRP A 704 -16.98 0.58 41.55
N SER A 705 -16.14 -0.21 42.23
CA SER A 705 -15.15 -1.11 41.59
C SER A 705 -15.75 -2.29 40.81
N ALA A 706 -17.07 -2.52 40.93
CA ALA A 706 -17.81 -3.42 40.06
C ALA A 706 -18.05 -2.86 38.64
N GLY A 707 -17.71 -1.58 38.40
CA GLY A 707 -17.85 -0.88 37.13
C GLY A 707 -16.52 -0.60 36.45
N THR A 708 -16.50 -0.59 35.12
CA THR A 708 -15.35 -0.17 34.29
C THR A 708 -15.32 1.33 34.00
N GLY A 709 -16.32 2.07 34.48
CA GLY A 709 -16.49 3.50 34.29
C GLY A 709 -17.91 3.95 34.64
N LEU A 710 -18.20 5.21 34.33
CA LEU A 710 -19.51 5.83 34.48
C LEU A 710 -20.27 5.86 33.15
N SER A 711 -21.60 5.87 33.21
CA SER A 711 -22.47 6.27 32.10
C SER A 711 -23.64 7.09 32.59
N PHE A 712 -24.20 7.91 31.70
CA PHE A 712 -25.44 8.66 31.90
C PHE A 712 -26.03 9.09 30.57
N TRP A 713 -27.34 9.32 30.56
CA TRP A 713 -27.99 10.03 29.47
C TRP A 713 -27.78 11.54 29.64
N LEU A 714 -27.33 12.19 28.58
CA LEU A 714 -27.12 13.63 28.50
C LEU A 714 -27.96 14.21 27.35
N LYS A 715 -28.69 15.29 27.64
CA LYS A 715 -29.18 16.21 26.63
C LYS A 715 -28.38 17.52 26.71
N PRO A 716 -27.45 17.76 25.75
CA PRO A 716 -26.73 19.02 25.66
C PRO A 716 -27.66 20.16 25.21
N ASP A 717 -27.16 21.39 25.32
CA ASP A 717 -27.91 22.62 25.12
C ASP A 717 -27.44 23.46 23.92
N GLY A 718 -26.49 22.94 23.13
CA GLY A 718 -25.92 23.59 21.96
C GLY A 718 -24.97 24.75 22.26
N SER A 719 -24.58 24.94 23.52
CA SER A 719 -23.73 26.06 23.95
C SER A 719 -22.25 25.92 23.58
N ASN A 720 -21.81 24.73 23.13
CA ASN A 720 -20.41 24.37 22.89
C ASN A 720 -19.47 24.58 24.09
N ARG A 721 -20.04 24.64 25.30
CA ARG A 721 -19.32 24.71 26.58
C ARG A 721 -18.75 23.37 27.00
N THR A 722 -17.80 23.40 27.91
CA THR A 722 -17.29 22.20 28.58
C THR A 722 -18.21 21.81 29.76
N LEU A 723 -18.75 20.61 29.73
CA LEU A 723 -19.26 19.89 30.91
C LEU A 723 -18.11 19.08 31.49
N VAL A 724 -17.70 19.41 32.71
CA VAL A 724 -16.77 18.62 33.51
C VAL A 724 -17.58 17.64 34.37
N VAL A 725 -17.26 16.35 34.25
CA VAL A 725 -17.72 15.31 35.18
C VAL A 725 -16.55 15.02 36.12
N GLN A 726 -16.75 15.19 37.42
CA GLN A 726 -15.70 15.04 38.42
C GLN A 726 -16.15 14.11 39.55
N PHE A 727 -15.24 13.39 40.19
CA PHE A 727 -15.49 12.70 41.45
C PHE A 727 -14.31 12.85 42.41
N GLN A 728 -14.56 12.55 43.69
CA GLN A 728 -13.55 12.56 44.73
C GLN A 728 -13.62 11.26 45.54
N GLU A 729 -12.45 10.69 45.82
CA GLU A 729 -12.27 9.52 46.67
C GLU A 729 -12.33 9.86 48.15
N SER A 730 -12.53 8.83 48.98
CA SER A 730 -12.51 8.96 50.45
C SER A 730 -11.12 9.22 51.01
N GLY A 731 -10.06 8.91 50.26
CA GLY A 731 -8.69 9.35 50.54
C GLY A 731 -8.46 10.86 50.26
N GLY A 732 -9.37 11.49 49.52
CA GLY A 732 -9.34 12.92 49.19
C GLY A 732 -8.85 13.25 47.78
N GLU A 733 -8.45 12.25 46.98
CA GLU A 733 -8.03 12.42 45.58
C GLU A 733 -9.20 12.85 44.69
N TYR A 734 -8.95 13.74 43.73
CA TYR A 734 -9.95 14.25 42.79
C TYR A 734 -9.65 13.79 41.37
N TRP A 735 -10.71 13.51 40.62
CA TRP A 735 -10.68 12.95 39.28
C TRP A 735 -11.72 13.62 38.39
N GLU A 736 -11.35 14.10 37.21
CA GLU A 736 -12.27 14.71 36.26
C GLU A 736 -12.05 14.29 34.81
N THR A 737 -13.10 14.44 34.01
CA THR A 737 -13.08 14.29 32.55
C THR A 737 -14.05 15.29 31.93
N THR A 738 -13.91 15.58 30.63
CA THR A 738 -14.59 16.71 29.98
C THR A 738 -15.37 16.31 28.73
N LEU A 739 -16.46 17.03 28.47
CA LEU A 739 -17.38 16.81 27.36
C LEU A 739 -17.82 18.15 26.75
N THR A 740 -17.79 18.28 25.44
CA THR A 740 -18.34 19.47 24.76
C THR A 740 -19.85 19.38 24.64
N LEU A 741 -20.58 20.39 25.10
CA LEU A 741 -22.04 20.54 25.00
C LEU A 741 -22.47 21.02 23.61
N SER A 742 -22.09 20.26 22.58
CA SER A 742 -22.43 20.54 21.18
C SER A 742 -23.77 19.89 20.78
N GLY A 743 -24.53 20.60 19.96
CA GLY A 743 -25.87 20.18 19.55
C GLY A 743 -26.90 20.09 20.69
N THR A 744 -28.11 19.62 20.38
CA THR A 744 -29.23 19.48 21.35
C THR A 744 -29.89 18.09 21.33
N THR A 745 -29.34 17.18 20.53
CA THR A 745 -29.74 15.77 20.46
C THR A 745 -29.21 15.05 21.70
N ALA A 746 -30.08 14.31 22.39
CA ALA A 746 -29.69 13.57 23.58
C ALA A 746 -29.12 12.18 23.25
N SER A 747 -28.16 11.73 24.05
CA SER A 747 -27.46 10.45 23.88
C SER A 747 -27.09 9.84 25.24
N VAL A 748 -26.75 8.54 25.25
CA VAL A 748 -26.08 7.93 26.40
C VAL A 748 -24.58 8.12 26.24
N ILE A 749 -23.97 8.77 27.22
CA ILE A 749 -22.53 8.97 27.35
C ILE A 749 -21.97 7.80 28.16
N SER A 750 -20.79 7.31 27.77
CA SER A 750 -20.02 6.32 28.52
C SER A 750 -18.59 6.85 28.69
N LEU A 751 -18.14 6.90 29.95
CA LEU A 751 -16.86 7.44 30.41
C LEU A 751 -16.13 6.34 31.18
N PRO A 752 -15.22 5.57 30.55
CA PRO A 752 -14.35 4.62 31.26
C PRO A 752 -13.62 5.32 32.41
N PHE A 753 -13.32 4.63 33.52
CA PHE A 753 -12.55 5.28 34.60
C PHE A 753 -11.17 5.76 34.12
N ALA A 754 -10.59 5.09 33.12
CA ALA A 754 -9.35 5.50 32.44
C ALA A 754 -9.47 6.79 31.59
N SER A 755 -10.66 7.37 31.40
CA SER A 755 -10.81 8.70 30.77
C SER A 755 -10.79 9.85 31.78
N PHE A 756 -10.67 9.56 33.08
CA PHE A 756 -10.55 10.57 34.13
C PHE A 756 -9.08 10.81 34.48
N HIS A 757 -8.73 12.07 34.72
CA HIS A 757 -7.41 12.53 35.14
C HIS A 757 -7.55 13.43 36.37
N HIS A 758 -6.46 13.69 37.10
CA HIS A 758 -6.52 14.69 38.17
C HIS A 758 -6.87 16.09 37.59
N PRO A 759 -7.71 16.90 38.27
CA PRO A 759 -7.95 18.28 37.88
C PRO A 759 -6.66 19.11 37.86
N GLY A 760 -6.53 20.08 36.95
CA GLY A 760 -5.29 20.88 36.79
C GLY A 760 -4.86 21.75 37.99
N TRP A 761 -5.64 21.75 39.08
CA TRP A 761 -5.34 22.40 40.36
C TRP A 761 -5.01 21.39 41.48
N TYR A 762 -5.16 20.09 41.24
CA TYR A 762 -4.84 19.00 42.15
C TYR A 762 -3.45 18.44 41.84
N SER A 763 -2.64 18.22 42.87
CA SER A 763 -1.22 17.84 42.75
C SER A 763 -0.76 16.81 43.79
N GLY A 764 -1.72 16.12 44.41
CA GLY A 764 -1.46 14.94 45.23
C GLY A 764 -1.83 13.66 44.48
N GLY A 765 -1.88 12.56 45.21
CA GLY A 765 -2.45 11.31 44.74
C GLY A 765 -1.46 10.31 44.17
N ASN A 766 -1.97 9.15 43.76
CA ASN A 766 -1.18 8.03 43.23
C ASN A 766 -1.38 7.76 41.72
N ASN A 767 -2.21 8.57 41.04
CA ASN A 767 -2.65 8.40 39.65
C ASN A 767 -3.39 7.08 39.34
N ILE A 768 -4.04 6.46 40.32
CA ILE A 768 -4.89 5.27 40.17
C ILE A 768 -6.26 5.57 40.81
N VAL A 769 -7.34 5.45 40.03
CA VAL A 769 -8.71 5.62 40.53
C VAL A 769 -9.05 4.50 41.52
N ASP A 770 -9.13 4.81 42.83
CA ASP A 770 -9.74 3.91 43.82
C ASP A 770 -11.26 3.99 43.73
N ALA A 771 -11.78 3.30 42.71
CA ALA A 771 -13.21 3.05 42.55
C ALA A 771 -13.82 2.31 43.76
N GLY A 772 -13.03 1.76 44.70
CA GLY A 772 -13.54 1.11 45.90
C GLY A 772 -14.21 2.05 46.92
N ALA A 773 -13.89 3.35 46.91
CA ALA A 773 -14.22 4.26 48.02
C ALA A 773 -14.57 5.71 47.61
N ILE A 774 -15.57 5.92 46.75
CA ILE A 774 -15.93 7.27 46.25
C ILE A 774 -16.76 8.09 47.25
N ALA A 775 -16.27 9.27 47.64
CA ALA A 775 -16.87 10.15 48.64
C ALA A 775 -17.82 11.21 48.08
N ASN A 776 -17.64 11.66 46.83
CA ASN A 776 -18.61 12.50 46.14
C ASN A 776 -18.40 12.49 44.62
N TYR A 777 -19.41 12.97 43.87
CA TYR A 777 -19.25 13.31 42.46
C TYR A 777 -19.88 14.67 42.15
N SER A 778 -19.43 15.32 41.07
CA SER A 778 -19.80 16.68 40.71
C SER A 778 -20.01 16.84 39.21
N PHE A 779 -20.88 17.79 38.85
CA PHE A 779 -21.03 18.28 37.48
C PHE A 779 -20.76 19.79 37.47
N TYR A 780 -19.81 20.22 36.65
CA TYR A 780 -19.53 21.64 36.40
C TYR A 780 -19.75 21.96 34.92
N VAL A 781 -20.32 23.11 34.62
CA VAL A 781 -20.29 23.69 33.27
C VAL A 781 -19.37 24.90 33.30
N ASN A 782 -18.37 24.89 32.42
CA ASN A 782 -17.42 25.98 32.24
C ASN A 782 -17.81 26.83 31.02
N GLN A 783 -17.40 28.09 31.01
CA GLN A 783 -17.64 29.00 29.89
C GLN A 783 -16.77 28.64 28.68
N ASP A 784 -15.45 28.57 28.92
CA ASP A 784 -14.38 28.30 27.97
C ASP A 784 -14.58 29.02 26.61
N ALA A 785 -14.67 28.29 25.50
CA ALA A 785 -14.87 28.88 24.17
C ALA A 785 -16.30 29.40 23.90
N GLY A 786 -17.29 29.08 24.74
CA GLY A 786 -18.67 29.50 24.58
C GLY A 786 -18.98 30.85 25.24
N SER A 787 -19.70 31.75 24.58
CA SER A 787 -20.08 33.07 25.12
C SER A 787 -20.75 33.01 26.50
N ALA A 788 -20.43 33.93 27.42
CA ALA A 788 -21.09 34.02 28.74
C ALA A 788 -22.63 34.09 28.62
N GLY A 789 -23.36 33.46 29.55
CA GLY A 789 -24.83 33.42 29.50
C GLY A 789 -25.47 32.32 30.34
N SER A 790 -26.80 32.20 30.22
CA SER A 790 -27.63 31.22 30.95
C SER A 790 -28.26 30.18 30.02
N SER A 791 -28.37 28.94 30.48
CA SER A 791 -28.90 27.81 29.69
C SER A 791 -29.36 26.65 30.60
N SER A 792 -29.66 25.47 30.04
CA SER A 792 -29.95 24.26 30.81
C SER A 792 -29.64 22.97 30.06
N ILE A 793 -28.83 22.10 30.67
CA ILE A 793 -28.66 20.70 30.24
C ILE A 793 -29.58 19.77 31.03
N TYR A 794 -29.77 18.55 30.55
CA TYR A 794 -30.55 17.51 31.23
C TYR A 794 -29.75 16.23 31.36
N LEU A 795 -29.81 15.61 32.52
CA LEU A 795 -29.02 14.44 32.93
C LEU A 795 -29.97 13.37 33.50
N ASP A 796 -29.78 12.11 33.12
CA ASP A 796 -30.56 10.99 33.67
C ASP A 796 -29.75 9.68 33.69
N SER A 797 -30.16 8.71 34.51
CA SER A 797 -29.60 7.35 34.59
C SER A 797 -28.07 7.33 34.81
N PHE A 798 -27.57 8.08 35.79
CA PHE A 798 -26.16 8.06 36.19
C PHE A 798 -25.84 6.72 36.85
N ALA A 799 -24.92 5.95 36.27
CA ALA A 799 -24.71 4.53 36.57
C ALA A 799 -23.27 4.06 36.27
N LEU A 800 -22.95 2.83 36.66
CA LEU A 800 -21.67 2.16 36.37
C LEU A 800 -21.76 1.23 35.17
N ASN A 801 -20.72 1.25 34.33
CA ASN A 801 -20.55 0.39 33.17
C ASN A 801 -20.18 -1.04 33.58
N ALA A 802 -20.98 -2.03 33.19
CA ALA A 802 -20.74 -3.42 33.61
C ALA A 802 -19.71 -4.16 32.72
N PRO A 803 -18.88 -5.05 33.29
CA PRO A 803 -18.04 -5.97 32.52
C PRO A 803 -18.88 -7.03 31.78
N ALA A 804 -18.40 -7.47 30.61
CA ALA A 804 -19.11 -8.45 29.79
C ALA A 804 -18.96 -9.88 30.33
N SER A 805 -20.07 -10.63 30.40
CA SER A 805 -20.10 -12.01 30.89
C SER A 805 -20.11 -13.05 29.76
N THR A 806 -19.28 -14.08 29.89
CA THR A 806 -19.18 -15.20 28.94
C THR A 806 -19.94 -16.44 29.42
N PRO A 807 -20.59 -17.22 28.52
CA PRO A 807 -21.35 -18.41 28.89
C PRO A 807 -20.48 -19.67 29.03
N THR A 808 -20.73 -20.48 30.05
CA THR A 808 -19.96 -21.70 30.36
C THR A 808 -20.52 -22.95 29.65
N PRO A 809 -19.70 -23.75 28.93
CA PRO A 809 -20.09 -25.05 28.38
C PRO A 809 -19.80 -26.23 29.35
N THR A 810 -20.68 -27.24 29.32
CA THR A 810 -20.59 -28.47 30.13
C THR A 810 -19.76 -29.56 29.41
N PRO A 811 -18.87 -30.32 30.08
CA PRO A 811 -17.96 -31.26 29.42
C PRO A 811 -18.63 -32.52 28.87
N THR A 812 -18.01 -33.12 27.85
CA THR A 812 -18.32 -34.46 27.30
C THR A 812 -17.02 -35.24 27.09
N SER A 813 -17.05 -36.57 27.22
CA SER A 813 -15.87 -37.42 27.46
C SER A 813 -15.09 -37.91 26.24
N THR A 814 -13.75 -38.01 26.42
CA THR A 814 -12.72 -38.45 25.46
C THR A 814 -12.76 -39.95 25.08
N PRO A 815 -12.40 -40.32 23.84
CA PRO A 815 -11.89 -41.64 23.46
C PRO A 815 -10.37 -41.65 23.18
N THR A 816 -9.68 -42.72 23.60
CA THR A 816 -8.21 -42.88 23.50
C THR A 816 -7.74 -43.34 22.10
N PRO A 817 -6.60 -42.86 21.57
CA PRO A 817 -6.09 -43.26 20.25
C PRO A 817 -5.42 -44.65 20.22
N THR A 818 -5.23 -45.18 19.01
CA THR A 818 -4.41 -46.39 18.71
C THR A 818 -3.51 -46.06 17.51
N PRO A 819 -2.20 -46.38 17.54
CA PRO A 819 -1.25 -45.87 16.55
C PRO A 819 -1.35 -46.58 15.19
N THR A 820 -1.10 -45.83 14.11
CA THR A 820 -0.82 -46.36 12.78
C THR A 820 0.39 -45.64 12.19
N THR A 821 1.32 -46.38 11.61
CA THR A 821 2.56 -45.85 11.02
C THR A 821 2.40 -45.48 9.54
N THR A 822 3.26 -44.58 9.06
CA THR A 822 3.91 -44.57 7.72
C THR A 822 3.77 -43.26 6.91
N THR A 823 4.85 -42.93 6.18
CA THR A 823 5.01 -41.91 5.11
C THR A 823 4.99 -40.42 5.49
N THR A 824 6.13 -39.78 5.21
CA THR A 824 6.35 -38.34 5.11
C THR A 824 5.46 -37.69 4.04
N PRO A 825 4.72 -36.61 4.36
CA PRO A 825 4.13 -35.71 3.38
C PRO A 825 5.00 -34.47 3.13
N THR A 826 5.05 -34.00 1.88
CA THR A 826 5.56 -32.67 1.54
C THR A 826 4.59 -31.60 2.06
N PRO A 827 5.05 -30.48 2.66
CA PRO A 827 4.16 -29.40 3.06
C PRO A 827 3.59 -28.68 1.83
N THR A 828 2.27 -28.76 1.65
CA THR A 828 1.52 -27.91 0.73
C THR A 828 0.13 -27.73 1.33
N THR A 829 -0.02 -26.70 2.15
CA THR A 829 -1.24 -26.41 2.92
C THR A 829 -1.91 -25.15 2.40
N THR A 830 -3.03 -25.32 1.69
CA THR A 830 -4.01 -24.24 1.53
C THR A 830 -4.59 -23.88 2.90
N PRO A 831 -4.78 -22.59 3.26
CA PRO A 831 -5.26 -22.21 4.59
C PRO A 831 -6.61 -22.83 4.96
N GLY A 832 -6.67 -23.50 6.11
CA GLY A 832 -7.91 -23.83 6.81
C GLY A 832 -8.33 -22.69 7.74
N SER A 833 -9.56 -22.75 8.26
CA SER A 833 -10.12 -21.71 9.14
C SER A 833 -9.57 -21.75 10.57
N GLY A 834 -9.13 -20.60 11.09
CA GLY A 834 -9.04 -20.35 12.54
C GLY A 834 -7.95 -21.13 13.28
N SER A 835 -6.70 -20.93 12.89
CA SER A 835 -5.52 -21.50 13.55
C SER A 835 -4.93 -20.63 14.66
N GLY A 836 -5.14 -19.31 14.61
CA GLY A 836 -4.61 -18.34 15.58
C GLY A 836 -3.10 -18.05 15.48
N PHE A 837 -2.31 -18.87 14.79
CA PHE A 837 -0.91 -18.59 14.50
C PHE A 837 -0.76 -17.48 13.46
N VAL A 838 0.29 -16.67 13.59
CA VAL A 838 0.65 -15.69 12.54
C VAL A 838 1.56 -16.39 11.55
N GLN A 839 1.28 -16.23 10.26
CA GLN A 839 1.97 -16.87 9.15
C GLN A 839 2.61 -15.82 8.25
N ARG A 840 3.62 -16.22 7.46
CA ARG A 840 4.23 -15.37 6.44
C ARG A 840 3.56 -15.63 5.08
N SER A 841 3.10 -14.56 4.44
CA SER A 841 2.61 -14.55 3.06
C SER A 841 3.49 -13.64 2.20
N GLY A 842 4.60 -14.19 1.68
CA GLY A 842 5.57 -13.42 0.90
C GLY A 842 6.31 -12.39 1.77
N THR A 843 6.05 -11.10 1.51
CA THR A 843 6.59 -9.95 2.25
C THR A 843 5.66 -9.44 3.36
N GLN A 844 4.51 -10.09 3.61
CA GLN A 844 3.55 -9.67 4.65
C GLN A 844 3.34 -10.77 5.69
N PHE A 845 2.91 -10.40 6.89
CA PHE A 845 2.31 -11.35 7.83
C PHE A 845 0.80 -11.51 7.60
N THR A 846 0.27 -12.68 7.94
CA THR A 846 -1.17 -12.94 7.97
C THR A 846 -1.60 -13.68 9.23
N LEU A 847 -2.81 -13.40 9.72
CA LEU A 847 -3.46 -14.10 10.80
C LEU A 847 -4.81 -14.62 10.29
N ASP A 848 -4.99 -15.94 10.33
CA ASP A 848 -6.18 -16.64 9.80
C ASP A 848 -6.58 -16.21 8.36
N GLY A 849 -5.58 -15.91 7.53
CA GLY A 849 -5.74 -15.52 6.12
C GLY A 849 -5.99 -14.03 5.86
N LYS A 850 -6.11 -13.19 6.91
CA LYS A 850 -6.10 -11.73 6.79
C LYS A 850 -4.69 -11.15 6.97
N PRO A 851 -4.36 -9.95 6.44
CA PRO A 851 -3.14 -9.24 6.80
C PRO A 851 -3.01 -9.02 8.31
N TYR A 852 -1.78 -9.08 8.85
CA TYR A 852 -1.50 -8.85 10.26
C TYR A 852 -0.37 -7.83 10.43
N TYR A 853 -0.75 -6.57 10.67
CA TYR A 853 0.17 -5.49 10.99
C TYR A 853 0.11 -5.19 12.49
N PHE A 854 1.26 -5.03 13.13
CA PHE A 854 1.31 -4.80 14.58
C PHE A 854 2.18 -3.60 14.99
N ALA A 855 1.75 -2.96 16.07
CA ALA A 855 2.60 -2.12 16.89
C ALA A 855 2.86 -2.87 18.21
N GLY A 856 4.10 -2.88 18.65
CA GLY A 856 4.59 -3.63 19.79
C GLY A 856 5.64 -2.86 20.58
N THR A 857 6.30 -3.54 21.50
CA THR A 857 7.39 -2.97 22.30
C THR A 857 8.26 -4.08 22.84
N ASN A 858 9.48 -3.74 23.23
CA ASN A 858 10.28 -4.64 24.03
C ASN A 858 9.73 -4.71 25.47
N GLY A 859 10.01 -5.81 26.14
CA GLY A 859 9.65 -6.11 27.52
C GLY A 859 10.64 -7.13 28.07
N TYR A 860 11.93 -6.84 27.91
CA TYR A 860 12.98 -7.86 28.02
C TYR A 860 13.05 -8.50 29.42
N ASP A 861 12.71 -7.73 30.46
CA ASP A 861 12.94 -8.04 31.87
C ASP A 861 11.76 -8.74 32.56
N PHE A 862 10.66 -9.05 31.85
CA PHE A 862 9.45 -9.66 32.44
C PHE A 862 9.76 -10.91 33.30
N PHE A 863 10.81 -11.65 32.93
CA PHE A 863 11.28 -12.83 33.67
C PHE A 863 11.83 -12.51 35.07
N THR A 864 12.21 -11.25 35.34
CA THR A 864 12.72 -10.77 36.63
C THR A 864 11.61 -10.36 37.62
N PHE A 865 10.35 -10.58 37.28
CA PHE A 865 9.21 -10.11 38.07
C PHE A 865 8.96 -11.04 39.28
N GLY A 866 9.78 -10.94 40.32
CA GLY A 866 9.64 -11.68 41.58
C GLY A 866 10.83 -11.50 42.54
N ASP A 867 11.05 -12.45 43.46
CA ASP A 867 12.22 -12.46 44.36
C ASP A 867 13.46 -13.18 43.79
N GLY A 868 13.28 -13.99 42.72
CA GLY A 868 14.33 -14.74 42.02
C GLY A 868 15.11 -15.76 42.85
N GLY A 869 14.76 -15.98 44.13
CA GLY A 869 15.58 -16.67 45.12
C GLY A 869 14.83 -17.59 46.10
N SER A 870 13.50 -17.62 46.06
CA SER A 870 12.68 -18.50 46.92
C SER A 870 12.86 -19.99 46.63
N THR A 871 12.78 -20.82 47.69
CA THR A 871 13.19 -22.22 47.64
C THR A 871 12.07 -23.21 47.31
N SER A 872 12.21 -23.85 46.14
CA SER A 872 11.90 -25.27 45.82
C SER A 872 10.49 -25.83 46.06
N SER A 873 9.54 -25.09 46.64
CA SER A 873 8.17 -25.55 46.90
C SER A 873 7.17 -24.81 46.03
N ASP A 874 6.12 -25.50 45.59
CA ASP A 874 5.08 -24.91 44.71
C ASP A 874 4.54 -23.60 45.26
N GLN A 875 4.26 -23.53 46.56
CA GLN A 875 3.75 -22.31 47.19
C GLN A 875 4.76 -21.15 47.14
N ALA A 876 6.06 -21.41 47.39
CA ALA A 876 7.08 -20.37 47.32
C ALA A 876 7.32 -19.90 45.88
N ILE A 877 7.21 -20.80 44.89
CA ILE A 877 7.22 -20.45 43.47
C ILE A 877 6.04 -19.53 43.16
N GLU A 878 4.83 -19.93 43.54
CA GLU A 878 3.57 -19.25 43.23
C GLU A 878 3.31 -17.93 43.99
N THR A 879 4.05 -17.59 45.04
CA THR A 879 3.78 -16.40 45.88
C THR A 879 5.01 -15.59 46.30
N ALA A 880 6.20 -15.89 45.78
CA ALA A 880 7.41 -15.15 46.10
C ALA A 880 8.42 -15.16 44.93
N TYR A 881 8.67 -16.32 44.31
CA TYR A 881 9.56 -16.40 43.15
C TYR A 881 9.05 -15.61 41.95
N MET A 882 7.72 -15.53 41.78
CA MET A 882 7.06 -14.67 40.79
C MET A 882 6.04 -13.73 41.44
N ASP A 883 5.93 -12.51 40.90
CA ASP A 883 4.87 -11.55 41.18
C ASP A 883 3.89 -11.49 39.99
N LYS A 884 2.90 -12.38 40.06
CA LYS A 884 1.82 -12.48 39.08
C LYS A 884 1.00 -11.20 38.97
N ALA A 885 0.85 -10.44 40.06
CA ALA A 885 0.09 -9.19 40.05
C ALA A 885 0.86 -8.09 39.29
N ARG A 886 2.19 -8.03 39.44
CA ARG A 886 3.07 -7.15 38.65
C ARG A 886 3.05 -7.52 37.15
N ILE A 887 3.10 -8.82 36.83
CA ILE A 887 3.03 -9.34 35.44
C ILE A 887 1.68 -8.96 34.80
N ASP A 888 0.55 -9.30 35.43
CA ASP A 888 -0.80 -8.98 34.92
C ASP A 888 -1.02 -7.47 34.79
N ALA A 889 -0.62 -6.68 35.80
CA ALA A 889 -0.74 -5.22 35.74
C ALA A 889 0.10 -4.62 34.61
N HIS A 890 1.24 -5.21 34.26
CA HIS A 890 2.05 -4.74 33.14
C HIS A 890 1.45 -5.12 31.78
N MET A 891 1.01 -6.36 31.60
CA MET A 891 0.28 -6.81 30.40
C MET A 891 -1.00 -5.99 30.17
N ALA A 892 -1.71 -5.62 31.24
CA ALA A 892 -2.87 -4.73 31.16
C ALA A 892 -2.53 -3.33 30.63
N ARG A 893 -1.42 -2.72 31.09
CA ARG A 893 -0.97 -1.40 30.58
C ARG A 893 -0.54 -1.46 29.12
N LEU A 894 0.23 -2.49 28.75
CA LEU A 894 0.65 -2.74 27.37
C LEU A 894 -0.58 -2.87 26.44
N ALA A 895 -1.56 -3.69 26.82
CA ALA A 895 -2.79 -3.88 26.06
C ALA A 895 -3.62 -2.59 25.93
N ALA A 896 -3.67 -1.76 26.99
CA ALA A 896 -4.37 -0.48 26.99
C ALA A 896 -3.74 0.56 26.05
N ASP A 897 -2.41 0.59 25.92
CA ASP A 897 -1.69 1.42 24.95
C ASP A 897 -1.64 0.83 23.53
N GLY A 898 -2.34 -0.28 23.30
CA GLY A 898 -2.55 -0.85 21.97
C GLY A 898 -1.52 -1.88 21.53
N VAL A 899 -0.52 -2.20 22.35
CA VAL A 899 0.52 -3.22 22.08
C VAL A 899 -0.12 -4.54 21.63
N LYS A 900 0.42 -5.16 20.58
CA LYS A 900 -0.04 -6.45 20.03
C LYS A 900 1.03 -7.54 20.05
N VAL A 901 2.31 -7.17 19.99
CA VAL A 901 3.45 -8.07 20.20
C VAL A 901 4.36 -7.47 21.27
N VAL A 902 4.90 -8.32 22.15
CA VAL A 902 5.96 -7.96 23.09
C VAL A 902 7.19 -8.82 22.79
N ARG A 903 8.32 -8.18 22.50
CA ARG A 903 9.62 -8.83 22.37
C ARG A 903 10.29 -8.94 23.73
N LEU A 904 10.62 -10.17 24.16
CA LEU A 904 11.15 -10.43 25.49
C LEU A 904 12.20 -11.54 25.52
N TRP A 905 13.04 -11.53 26.55
CA TRP A 905 14.14 -12.48 26.68
C TRP A 905 13.65 -13.77 27.35
N GLY A 906 13.75 -14.88 26.61
CA GLY A 906 13.54 -16.24 27.10
C GLY A 906 14.87 -16.90 27.46
N PHE A 907 15.79 -16.17 28.08
CA PHE A 907 17.09 -16.66 28.56
C PHE A 907 17.57 -15.87 29.77
N SER A 908 18.41 -16.50 30.58
CA SER A 908 19.26 -15.88 31.60
C SER A 908 20.15 -16.99 32.18
N HIS A 909 21.41 -16.65 32.47
CA HIS A 909 22.39 -17.56 33.05
C HIS A 909 22.92 -17.08 34.40
N GLU A 910 22.17 -16.20 35.07
CA GLU A 910 22.46 -15.72 36.41
C GLU A 910 22.08 -16.72 37.50
N SER A 911 22.59 -16.53 38.72
CA SER A 911 22.21 -17.34 39.89
C SER A 911 20.89 -16.91 40.54
N TRP A 912 20.28 -15.85 40.02
CA TRP A 912 18.96 -15.30 40.37
C TRP A 912 18.23 -15.09 39.03
N HIS A 913 16.93 -15.41 38.97
CA HIS A 913 16.15 -15.35 37.71
C HIS A 913 16.88 -15.92 36.47
N GLY A 914 17.54 -17.08 36.62
CA GLY A 914 18.29 -17.76 35.57
C GLY A 914 17.56 -18.99 35.05
N PHE A 915 17.31 -19.06 33.74
CA PHE A 915 16.66 -20.22 33.09
C PHE A 915 17.60 -21.43 33.03
N GLU A 916 18.87 -21.21 32.68
CA GLU A 916 19.93 -22.23 32.66
C GLU A 916 21.11 -21.73 33.50
N THR A 917 21.16 -22.13 34.77
CA THR A 917 22.12 -21.59 35.76
C THR A 917 23.53 -22.17 35.61
N ALA A 918 23.63 -23.35 35.02
CA ALA A 918 24.84 -24.02 34.57
C ALA A 918 24.49 -24.91 33.38
N LYS A 919 25.48 -25.29 32.56
CA LYS A 919 25.34 -26.18 31.40
C LYS A 919 24.42 -27.38 31.67
N GLY A 920 23.24 -27.40 31.02
CA GLY A 920 22.22 -28.45 31.14
C GLY A 920 21.43 -28.46 32.46
N VAL A 921 21.49 -27.38 33.26
CA VAL A 921 20.83 -27.24 34.57
C VAL A 921 19.73 -26.18 34.50
N TYR A 922 18.55 -26.64 34.08
CA TYR A 922 17.36 -25.81 33.88
C TYR A 922 16.60 -25.55 35.19
N ASN A 923 16.08 -24.33 35.36
CA ASN A 923 15.45 -23.84 36.59
C ASN A 923 13.93 -23.82 36.48
N GLU A 924 13.26 -24.88 36.96
CA GLU A 924 11.79 -25.03 36.87
C GLU A 924 10.98 -23.85 37.48
N PRO A 925 11.34 -23.25 38.64
CA PRO A 925 10.76 -21.99 39.11
C PRO A 925 10.71 -20.86 38.07
N GLU A 926 11.81 -20.66 37.32
CA GLU A 926 11.90 -19.60 36.30
C GLU A 926 11.06 -19.94 35.06
N PHE A 927 11.14 -21.18 34.59
CA PHE A 927 10.27 -21.61 33.49
C PHE A 927 8.77 -21.58 33.85
N ARG A 928 8.39 -21.68 35.14
CA ARG A 928 7.01 -21.44 35.60
C ARG A 928 6.65 -19.96 35.68
N LEU A 929 7.57 -19.08 36.01
CA LEU A 929 7.36 -17.64 35.88
C LEU A 929 7.07 -17.30 34.40
N PHE A 930 7.85 -17.86 33.48
CA PHE A 930 7.61 -17.73 32.04
C PHE A 930 6.30 -18.36 31.56
N ASP A 931 5.89 -19.51 32.11
CA ASP A 931 4.56 -20.07 31.84
C ASP A 931 3.44 -19.08 32.19
N TYR A 932 3.63 -18.30 33.27
CA TYR A 932 2.66 -17.28 33.68
C TYR A 932 2.69 -16.05 32.77
N ILE A 933 3.86 -15.61 32.29
CA ILE A 933 3.97 -14.54 31.28
C ILE A 933 3.19 -14.92 30.01
N VAL A 934 3.32 -16.17 29.54
CA VAL A 934 2.56 -16.69 28.39
C VAL A 934 1.05 -16.71 28.67
N LEU A 935 0.61 -17.15 29.86
CA LEU A 935 -0.79 -17.08 30.26
C LEU A 935 -1.32 -15.64 30.32
N SER A 936 -0.54 -14.72 30.88
CA SER A 936 -0.96 -13.32 31.04
C SER A 936 -1.07 -12.61 29.69
N ALA A 937 -0.10 -12.79 28.79
CA ALA A 937 -0.17 -12.28 27.41
C ALA A 937 -1.43 -12.79 26.67
N LYS A 938 -1.73 -14.07 26.82
CA LYS A 938 -2.93 -14.72 26.26
C LYS A 938 -4.23 -14.10 26.78
N ASN A 939 -4.31 -13.85 28.09
CA ASN A 939 -5.47 -13.20 28.72
C ASN A 939 -5.66 -11.75 28.25
N HIS A 940 -4.57 -11.07 27.89
CA HIS A 940 -4.56 -9.68 27.43
C HIS A 940 -4.57 -9.50 25.90
N ASN A 941 -4.67 -10.60 25.13
CA ASN A 941 -4.62 -10.60 23.66
C ASN A 941 -3.35 -9.93 23.09
N ILE A 942 -2.22 -10.20 23.75
CA ILE A 942 -0.85 -9.87 23.32
C ILE A 942 -0.17 -11.15 22.86
N LYS A 943 0.63 -11.08 21.79
CA LYS A 943 1.53 -12.16 21.38
C LYS A 943 2.97 -11.89 21.80
N LEU A 944 3.80 -12.94 21.87
CA LEU A 944 5.18 -12.84 22.35
C LEU A 944 6.22 -13.17 21.26
N GLN A 945 7.23 -12.33 21.09
CA GLN A 945 8.46 -12.65 20.37
C GLN A 945 9.53 -13.05 21.39
N VAL A 946 9.92 -14.32 21.40
CA VAL A 946 10.78 -14.90 22.45
C VAL A 946 12.21 -15.07 21.94
N VAL A 947 13.13 -14.31 22.53
CA VAL A 947 14.57 -14.38 22.21
C VAL A 947 15.24 -15.51 22.99
N PHE A 948 15.98 -16.39 22.29
CA PHE A 948 16.63 -17.55 22.92
C PHE A 948 17.98 -17.27 23.58
N GLU A 949 18.67 -16.18 23.25
CA GLU A 949 20.05 -15.93 23.71
C GLU A 949 20.49 -14.45 23.55
N ASN A 950 21.57 -14.01 24.20
CA ASN A 950 22.19 -12.69 23.99
C ASN A 950 23.60 -12.77 23.40
N TYR A 951 23.92 -11.89 22.45
CA TYR A 951 25.31 -11.63 22.07
C TYR A 951 26.11 -10.92 23.18
N TRP A 952 25.44 -10.08 23.97
CA TRP A 952 26.04 -9.32 25.06
C TRP A 952 26.11 -10.09 26.38
N GLU A 953 26.92 -9.62 27.31
CA GLU A 953 27.12 -10.20 28.64
C GLU A 953 25.93 -10.00 29.60
N ALA A 954 24.91 -9.23 29.22
CA ALA A 954 23.74 -8.98 30.07
C ALA A 954 22.98 -10.30 30.34
N TYR A 955 22.81 -10.61 31.62
CA TYR A 955 22.30 -11.90 32.13
C TYR A 955 23.14 -13.12 31.68
N GLY A 956 24.44 -12.90 31.42
CA GLY A 956 25.45 -13.90 31.12
C GLY A 956 25.70 -14.13 29.62
N GLY A 957 24.64 -14.24 28.83
CA GLY A 957 24.69 -14.40 27.36
C GLY A 957 25.62 -15.51 26.83
N ILE A 958 26.05 -15.37 25.57
CA ILE A 958 27.05 -16.27 24.96
C ILE A 958 28.39 -16.29 25.70
N ASP A 959 28.77 -15.23 26.41
CA ASP A 959 29.98 -15.19 27.23
C ASP A 959 29.96 -16.27 28.34
N LYS A 960 28.79 -16.47 28.97
CA LYS A 960 28.60 -17.52 29.96
C LYS A 960 28.66 -18.92 29.33
N ARG A 961 28.06 -19.11 28.15
CA ARG A 961 28.15 -20.39 27.41
C ARG A 961 29.57 -20.72 26.93
N LEU A 962 30.34 -19.72 26.52
CA LEU A 962 31.77 -19.85 26.23
C LEU A 962 32.55 -20.27 27.50
N SER A 963 32.25 -19.67 28.65
CA SER A 963 32.91 -20.02 29.92
C SER A 963 32.67 -21.48 30.34
N TRP A 964 31.51 -22.06 30.03
CA TRP A 964 31.20 -23.48 30.29
C TRP A 964 32.00 -24.46 29.42
N GLU A 965 32.55 -24.00 28.29
CA GLU A 965 33.49 -24.75 27.45
C GLU A 965 34.97 -24.38 27.75
N GLY A 966 35.22 -23.54 28.75
CA GLY A 966 36.56 -23.05 29.10
C GLY A 966 37.12 -22.00 28.14
N LEU A 967 36.27 -21.38 27.32
CA LEU A 967 36.63 -20.32 26.38
C LEU A 967 36.38 -18.93 26.98
N SER A 968 37.14 -17.94 26.52
CA SER A 968 36.95 -16.53 26.90
C SER A 968 35.86 -15.87 26.05
N GLY A 969 34.95 -15.15 26.72
CA GLY A 969 34.09 -14.14 26.12
C GLY A 969 34.66 -12.72 26.29
N GLY A 970 33.80 -11.70 26.36
CA GLY A 970 34.12 -10.34 26.82
C GLY A 970 34.74 -9.40 25.78
N SER A 971 34.82 -9.81 24.51
CA SER A 971 35.14 -8.93 23.37
C SER A 971 34.62 -9.53 22.07
N HIS A 972 34.47 -8.72 21.02
CA HIS A 972 33.90 -9.17 19.74
C HIS A 972 34.66 -10.35 19.13
N ALA A 973 35.98 -10.22 19.00
CA ALA A 973 36.86 -11.29 18.51
C ALA A 973 36.86 -12.56 19.38
N ALA A 974 36.58 -12.43 20.68
CA ALA A 974 36.45 -13.57 21.59
C ALA A 974 35.06 -14.25 21.46
N ARG A 975 33.99 -13.47 21.32
CA ARG A 975 32.61 -13.93 21.12
C ARG A 975 32.41 -14.67 19.80
N ALA A 976 33.15 -14.29 18.76
CA ALA A 976 33.15 -14.98 17.46
C ALA A 976 33.38 -16.50 17.56
N GLN A 977 34.09 -16.98 18.61
CA GLN A 977 34.29 -18.40 18.87
C GLN A 977 32.97 -19.19 19.09
N PHE A 978 31.89 -18.52 19.49
CA PHE A 978 30.57 -19.13 19.67
C PHE A 978 29.96 -19.61 18.34
N PHE A 979 30.19 -18.85 17.26
CA PHE A 979 29.66 -19.12 15.93
C PHE A 979 30.54 -20.08 15.11
N ASP A 980 31.82 -20.24 15.44
CA ASP A 980 32.70 -21.24 14.83
C ASP A 980 32.62 -22.59 15.57
N LYS A 981 31.89 -23.52 14.94
CA LYS A 981 31.71 -24.91 15.41
C LYS A 981 33.02 -25.68 15.62
N THR A 982 34.13 -25.25 15.01
CA THR A 982 35.45 -25.86 15.20
C THR A 982 36.17 -25.33 16.44
N LYS A 983 35.75 -24.18 16.99
CA LYS A 983 36.22 -23.64 18.28
C LYS A 983 35.32 -24.11 19.41
N CYS A 984 34.01 -23.94 19.25
CA CYS A 984 33.02 -24.23 20.29
C CYS A 984 31.94 -25.22 19.83
N PRO A 985 32.28 -26.50 19.54
CA PRO A 985 31.28 -27.52 19.22
C PRO A 985 30.27 -27.72 20.37
N GLY A 986 30.69 -27.49 21.62
CA GLY A 986 29.81 -27.52 22.79
C GLY A 986 28.84 -26.33 22.85
N CYS A 987 29.19 -25.13 22.38
CA CYS A 987 28.25 -24.00 22.25
C CYS A 987 27.04 -24.39 21.38
N PHE A 988 27.32 -25.03 20.23
CA PHE A 988 26.29 -25.50 19.31
C PHE A 988 25.35 -26.53 19.94
N GLN A 989 25.86 -27.43 20.78
CA GLN A 989 25.03 -28.43 21.46
C GLN A 989 24.22 -27.80 22.60
N GLN A 990 24.84 -26.97 23.45
CA GLN A 990 24.18 -26.29 24.58
C GLN A 990 23.01 -25.42 24.14
N TYR A 991 23.21 -24.61 23.08
CA TYR A 991 22.14 -23.80 22.51
C TYR A 991 20.98 -24.67 22.00
N LYS A 992 21.28 -25.79 21.33
CA LYS A 992 20.25 -26.73 20.85
C LYS A 992 19.51 -27.44 21.99
N ASP A 993 20.21 -27.87 23.04
CA ASP A 993 19.60 -28.49 24.21
C ASP A 993 18.67 -27.49 24.94
N TYR A 994 19.10 -26.22 25.07
CA TYR A 994 18.28 -25.13 25.63
C TYR A 994 17.03 -24.82 24.80
N VAL A 995 17.19 -24.61 23.49
CA VAL A 995 16.08 -24.40 22.54
C VAL A 995 15.11 -25.58 22.56
N ALA A 996 15.62 -26.82 22.61
CA ALA A 996 14.79 -28.01 22.71
C ALA A 996 14.04 -28.09 24.05
N HIS A 997 14.62 -27.63 25.15
CA HIS A 997 13.92 -27.55 26.44
C HIS A 997 12.79 -26.53 26.39
N MET A 998 13.04 -25.30 25.92
CA MET A 998 12.02 -24.25 25.87
C MET A 998 10.91 -24.55 24.85
N VAL A 999 11.22 -24.90 23.60
CA VAL A 999 10.22 -25.16 22.55
C VAL A 999 9.36 -26.40 22.85
N ASN A 1000 9.91 -27.38 23.59
CA ASN A 1000 9.14 -28.55 24.03
C ASN A 1000 8.51 -28.43 25.43
N ARG A 1001 8.62 -27.27 26.09
CA ARG A 1001 7.94 -27.05 27.37
C ARG A 1001 6.43 -27.15 27.19
N VAL A 1002 5.77 -27.81 28.14
CA VAL A 1002 4.32 -27.76 28.34
C VAL A 1002 4.04 -26.76 29.46
N ASN A 1003 3.25 -25.74 29.14
CA ASN A 1003 2.94 -24.64 30.06
C ASN A 1003 2.22 -25.15 31.31
N HIS A 1004 2.74 -24.85 32.50
CA HIS A 1004 2.20 -25.31 33.78
C HIS A 1004 0.72 -24.92 34.02
N TYR A 1005 0.29 -23.75 33.54
CA TYR A 1005 -1.05 -23.22 33.79
C TYR A 1005 -2.05 -23.51 32.67
N THR A 1006 -1.62 -23.47 31.40
CA THR A 1006 -2.52 -23.72 30.25
C THR A 1006 -2.56 -25.18 29.83
N GLY A 1007 -1.54 -25.98 30.17
CA GLY A 1007 -1.36 -27.35 29.69
C GLY A 1007 -1.00 -27.45 28.20
N VAL A 1008 -0.73 -26.33 27.53
CA VAL A 1008 -0.39 -26.27 26.10
C VAL A 1008 1.14 -26.30 25.93
N LYS A 1009 1.63 -27.08 24.96
CA LYS A 1009 3.05 -27.08 24.57
C LYS A 1009 3.40 -25.78 23.85
N TYR A 1010 4.56 -25.19 24.09
CA TYR A 1010 4.95 -23.90 23.49
C TYR A 1010 4.89 -23.91 21.95
N SER A 1011 5.32 -24.98 21.27
CA SER A 1011 5.16 -25.09 19.79
C SER A 1011 3.71 -25.20 19.29
N GLU A 1012 2.74 -25.25 20.18
CA GLU A 1012 1.31 -25.39 19.90
C GLU A 1012 0.46 -24.27 20.54
N ASP A 1013 1.06 -23.28 21.22
CA ASP A 1013 0.33 -22.16 21.82
C ASP A 1013 0.45 -20.89 20.95
N PRO A 1014 -0.58 -20.51 20.17
CA PRO A 1014 -0.55 -19.34 19.28
C PRO A 1014 -0.49 -17.99 20.02
N THR A 1015 -0.30 -17.98 21.34
CA THR A 1015 0.12 -16.78 22.08
C THR A 1015 1.55 -16.38 21.71
N ILE A 1016 2.41 -17.33 21.29
CA ILE A 1016 3.71 -16.98 20.73
C ILE A 1016 3.49 -16.46 19.29
N PHE A 1017 4.17 -15.37 18.94
CA PHE A 1017 4.21 -14.82 17.58
C PHE A 1017 5.39 -15.42 16.82
N ALA A 1018 6.59 -15.33 17.43
CA ALA A 1018 7.83 -15.73 16.82
C ALA A 1018 8.86 -16.19 17.87
N TRP A 1019 9.78 -17.02 17.39
CA TRP A 1019 11.07 -17.24 18.03
C TRP A 1019 12.11 -16.29 17.43
N GLU A 1020 13.12 -15.92 18.22
CA GLU A 1020 14.27 -15.14 17.77
C GLU A 1020 15.57 -15.84 18.20
N LEU A 1021 16.50 -16.01 17.25
CA LEU A 1021 17.70 -16.82 17.49
C LEU A 1021 18.63 -16.22 18.56
N MET A 1022 18.89 -14.92 18.52
CA MET A 1022 19.75 -14.23 19.49
C MET A 1022 19.52 -12.72 19.42
N ASN A 1023 19.61 -12.02 20.55
CA ASN A 1023 19.72 -10.57 20.57
C ASN A 1023 21.10 -10.15 20.02
N GLU A 1024 21.10 -9.49 18.87
CA GLU A 1024 22.24 -8.78 18.24
C GLU A 1024 23.48 -9.61 17.87
N PRO A 1025 23.33 -10.78 17.21
CA PRO A 1025 24.45 -11.64 16.85
C PRO A 1025 25.31 -11.02 15.75
N ARG A 1026 26.61 -10.90 16.01
CA ARG A 1026 27.60 -10.35 15.08
C ARG A 1026 28.91 -11.14 15.10
N PHE A 1027 29.60 -11.19 13.95
CA PHE A 1027 30.88 -11.89 13.79
C PHE A 1027 32.02 -10.88 13.61
N GLN A 1028 32.07 -9.94 14.55
CA GLN A 1028 32.92 -8.77 14.51
C GLN A 1028 34.35 -9.07 15.01
N ASP A 1029 35.33 -8.39 14.41
CA ASP A 1029 36.76 -8.38 14.73
C ASP A 1029 37.47 -9.75 14.65
N ALA A 1030 36.81 -10.74 14.05
CA ALA A 1030 37.32 -12.08 13.78
C ALA A 1030 37.85 -12.27 12.34
N GLY A 1031 37.95 -11.19 11.56
CA GLY A 1031 38.49 -11.19 10.19
C GLY A 1031 37.47 -11.46 9.08
N GLU A 1032 36.17 -11.42 9.39
CA GLU A 1032 35.07 -11.67 8.42
C GLU A 1032 33.96 -10.58 8.51
N ASN A 1033 34.34 -9.37 8.97
CA ASN A 1033 33.45 -8.24 9.25
C ASN A 1033 32.48 -7.84 8.12
N THR A 1034 32.75 -8.15 6.85
CA THR A 1034 31.90 -7.71 5.71
C THR A 1034 31.04 -8.81 5.09
N THR A 1035 31.38 -10.09 5.24
CA THR A 1035 30.72 -11.16 4.46
C THR A 1035 29.74 -12.01 5.28
N GLY A 1036 29.94 -12.11 6.60
CA GLY A 1036 29.03 -12.84 7.50
C GLY A 1036 28.80 -14.32 7.17
N VAL A 1037 29.69 -14.92 6.37
CA VAL A 1037 29.63 -16.32 5.90
C VAL A 1037 29.66 -17.31 7.07
N THR A 1038 30.30 -16.97 8.19
CA THR A 1038 30.38 -17.81 9.39
C THR A 1038 29.14 -17.63 10.28
N LEU A 1039 28.66 -16.40 10.49
CA LEU A 1039 27.38 -16.16 11.17
C LEU A 1039 26.21 -16.80 10.41
N ARG A 1040 26.18 -16.67 9.08
CA ARG A 1040 25.13 -17.23 8.22
C ARG A 1040 25.06 -18.77 8.32
N LYS A 1041 26.19 -19.47 8.48
CA LYS A 1041 26.20 -20.93 8.72
C LYS A 1041 25.59 -21.30 10.08
N TRP A 1042 25.86 -20.50 11.12
CA TRP A 1042 25.25 -20.69 12.43
C TRP A 1042 23.73 -20.44 12.37
N VAL A 1043 23.30 -19.35 11.73
CA VAL A 1043 21.88 -19.03 11.50
C VAL A 1043 21.17 -20.13 10.71
N ASP A 1044 21.78 -20.64 9.63
CA ASP A 1044 21.21 -21.74 8.85
C ASP A 1044 21.16 -23.06 9.64
N GLU A 1045 22.15 -23.38 10.48
CA GLU A 1045 22.11 -24.60 11.31
C GLU A 1045 21.12 -24.51 12.49
N MET A 1046 21.00 -23.35 13.14
CA MET A 1046 20.09 -23.15 14.26
C MET A 1046 18.65 -22.94 13.80
N GLY A 1047 18.43 -22.20 12.72
CA GLY A 1047 17.10 -22.05 12.13
C GLY A 1047 16.54 -23.37 11.61
N ALA A 1048 17.35 -24.19 10.95
CA ALA A 1048 16.96 -25.55 10.56
C ALA A 1048 16.58 -26.41 11.78
N TYR A 1049 17.25 -26.21 12.92
CA TYR A 1049 16.97 -26.95 14.15
C TYR A 1049 15.67 -26.50 14.82
N VAL A 1050 15.45 -25.19 15.00
CA VAL A 1050 14.17 -24.65 15.53
C VAL A 1050 13.01 -25.12 14.66
N LYS A 1051 13.12 -24.99 13.33
CA LYS A 1051 12.10 -25.44 12.36
C LYS A 1051 11.90 -26.97 12.31
N SER A 1052 12.76 -27.76 12.96
CA SER A 1052 12.56 -29.21 13.15
C SER A 1052 11.83 -29.57 14.45
N LEU A 1053 11.73 -28.62 15.39
CA LEU A 1053 11.00 -28.75 16.67
C LEU A 1053 9.62 -28.08 16.62
N ASP A 1054 9.50 -27.01 15.82
CA ASP A 1054 8.31 -26.18 15.68
C ASP A 1054 8.14 -25.76 14.21
N ALA A 1055 7.01 -26.16 13.61
CA ALA A 1055 6.65 -25.83 12.23
C ALA A 1055 5.52 -24.77 12.14
N HIS A 1056 5.04 -24.25 13.28
CA HIS A 1056 3.90 -23.33 13.37
C HIS A 1056 4.35 -21.88 13.54
N HIS A 1057 5.34 -21.63 14.41
CA HIS A 1057 5.79 -20.26 14.72
C HIS A 1057 6.79 -19.70 13.70
N LEU A 1058 6.76 -18.38 13.57
CA LEU A 1058 7.72 -17.61 12.80
C LEU A 1058 9.10 -17.63 13.47
N LEU A 1059 10.17 -17.41 12.71
CA LEU A 1059 11.53 -17.29 13.22
C LEU A 1059 12.25 -16.07 12.65
N THR A 1060 12.93 -15.31 13.51
CA THR A 1060 13.85 -14.23 13.11
C THR A 1060 15.26 -14.40 13.71
N VAL A 1061 16.20 -13.57 13.25
CA VAL A 1061 17.60 -13.58 13.67
C VAL A 1061 17.84 -12.73 14.91
N GLY A 1062 17.31 -11.49 14.94
CA GLY A 1062 17.55 -10.49 15.99
C GLY A 1062 18.70 -9.51 15.70
N LEU A 1063 18.93 -9.12 14.44
CA LEU A 1063 20.01 -8.19 14.07
C LEU A 1063 19.68 -6.72 14.35
N GLU A 1064 20.72 -5.92 14.62
CA GLU A 1064 20.62 -4.45 14.58
C GLU A 1064 20.45 -3.88 13.17
N GLY A 1065 20.95 -4.58 12.15
CA GLY A 1065 21.02 -4.09 10.78
C GLY A 1065 22.22 -3.16 10.50
N HIS A 1066 23.25 -3.15 11.35
CA HIS A 1066 24.49 -2.39 11.09
C HIS A 1066 25.12 -2.74 9.73
N GLY A 1067 25.70 -1.72 9.10
CA GLY A 1067 26.50 -1.85 7.89
C GLY A 1067 26.84 -0.50 7.29
N THR A 1068 28.07 -0.36 6.78
CA THR A 1068 28.53 0.90 6.17
C THR A 1068 27.68 1.32 4.96
N SER A 1069 27.09 0.36 4.25
CA SER A 1069 26.13 0.57 3.16
C SER A 1069 24.81 1.23 3.59
N TYR A 1070 24.42 1.12 4.86
CA TYR A 1070 23.24 1.76 5.43
C TYR A 1070 23.54 3.15 6.01
N GLY A 1071 24.83 3.51 6.14
CA GLY A 1071 25.24 4.72 6.86
C GLY A 1071 24.96 4.66 8.38
N PHE A 1072 24.78 3.45 8.92
CA PHE A 1072 24.44 3.21 10.32
C PHE A 1072 25.21 1.99 10.87
N GLY A 1073 25.93 2.18 11.97
CA GLY A 1073 26.84 1.17 12.54
C GLY A 1073 28.09 0.93 11.68
N GLY A 1074 28.85 -0.12 12.01
CA GLY A 1074 29.99 -0.59 11.24
C GLY A 1074 29.68 -1.85 10.42
N ASP A 1075 30.68 -2.36 9.70
CA ASP A 1075 30.63 -3.72 9.15
C ASP A 1075 31.07 -4.71 10.25
N GLU A 1076 30.13 -5.52 10.76
CA GLU A 1076 30.30 -6.28 12.00
C GLU A 1076 30.09 -7.81 11.83
N GLY A 1077 30.17 -8.30 10.59
CA GLY A 1077 30.02 -9.72 10.24
C GLY A 1077 28.56 -10.19 10.18
N ASN A 1078 27.64 -9.23 10.13
CA ASN A 1078 26.18 -9.39 10.18
C ASN A 1078 25.42 -8.69 9.02
N PRO A 1079 25.91 -8.72 7.75
CA PRO A 1079 25.30 -7.96 6.65
C PRO A 1079 23.81 -8.28 6.46
N PHE A 1080 22.96 -7.28 6.76
CA PHE A 1080 21.51 -7.39 6.94
C PHE A 1080 20.82 -8.31 5.92
N VAL A 1081 21.01 -8.05 4.62
CA VAL A 1081 20.40 -8.83 3.53
C VAL A 1081 20.85 -10.29 3.53
N TYR A 1082 22.16 -10.54 3.56
CA TYR A 1082 22.72 -11.87 3.37
C TYR A 1082 22.45 -12.81 4.56
N ILE A 1083 22.46 -12.28 5.78
CA ILE A 1083 22.08 -13.06 6.97
C ILE A 1083 20.58 -13.39 6.91
N HIS A 1084 19.72 -12.38 6.69
CA HIS A 1084 18.28 -12.61 6.64
C HIS A 1084 17.82 -13.44 5.42
N GLN A 1085 18.61 -13.58 4.35
CA GLN A 1085 18.36 -14.51 3.24
C GLN A 1085 18.44 -16.01 3.62
N SER A 1086 18.60 -16.36 4.91
CA SER A 1086 18.43 -17.74 5.40
C SER A 1086 17.05 -18.33 5.03
N PRO A 1087 16.96 -19.56 4.51
CA PRO A 1087 15.68 -20.18 4.14
C PRO A 1087 14.82 -20.58 5.34
N TYR A 1088 15.36 -20.56 6.56
CA TYR A 1088 14.65 -20.94 7.80
C TYR A 1088 14.08 -19.75 8.58
N ILE A 1089 14.50 -18.54 8.21
CA ILE A 1089 14.05 -17.27 8.77
C ILE A 1089 12.81 -16.80 8.00
N ASP A 1090 11.82 -16.24 8.68
CA ASP A 1090 10.55 -15.80 8.06
C ASP A 1090 10.49 -14.30 7.81
N PHE A 1091 10.97 -13.48 8.75
CA PHE A 1091 10.97 -12.02 8.68
C PHE A 1091 12.36 -11.45 8.99
N THR A 1092 12.53 -10.14 8.87
CA THR A 1092 13.80 -9.45 9.15
C THR A 1092 13.65 -8.44 10.27
N THR A 1093 14.75 -8.18 10.99
CA THR A 1093 14.80 -7.21 12.09
C THR A 1093 15.98 -6.26 11.98
N ALA A 1094 15.77 -5.02 12.45
CA ALA A 1094 16.80 -4.00 12.66
C ALA A 1094 16.52 -3.27 13.99
N HIS A 1095 17.58 -2.80 14.66
CA HIS A 1095 17.55 -2.17 15.99
C HIS A 1095 18.11 -0.71 15.97
N PRO A 1096 17.55 0.23 15.19
CA PRO A 1096 18.16 1.55 15.04
C PRO A 1096 18.01 2.45 16.28
N TYR A 1097 19.14 2.87 16.84
CA TYR A 1097 19.27 3.96 17.82
C TYR A 1097 19.90 5.21 17.16
N PRO A 1098 19.15 5.97 16.33
CA PRO A 1098 19.72 6.95 15.40
C PRO A 1098 20.37 8.18 16.06
N THR A 1099 20.00 8.51 17.29
CA THR A 1099 20.52 9.67 18.04
C THR A 1099 21.72 9.33 18.93
N GLU A 1100 22.17 8.08 18.97
CA GLU A 1100 23.37 7.72 19.70
C GLU A 1100 24.59 8.48 19.19
N TYR A 1101 25.57 8.76 20.05
CA TYR A 1101 26.69 9.65 19.71
C TYR A 1101 27.57 9.12 18.57
N TRP A 1102 27.54 7.81 18.32
CA TRP A 1102 28.25 7.13 17.24
C TRP A 1102 27.45 7.04 15.94
N ALA A 1103 26.12 7.15 16.00
CA ALA A 1103 25.23 7.18 14.85
C ALA A 1103 24.98 8.62 14.38
N ASN A 1104 24.57 9.49 15.30
CA ASN A 1104 24.38 10.93 15.14
C ASN A 1104 23.64 11.29 13.83
N LEU A 1105 22.56 10.58 13.53
CA LEU A 1105 21.74 10.80 12.34
C LEU A 1105 20.82 12.01 12.55
N SER A 1106 20.39 12.62 11.45
CA SER A 1106 19.24 13.53 11.43
C SER A 1106 17.92 12.77 11.24
N LEU A 1107 16.79 13.45 11.49
CA LEU A 1107 15.45 12.94 11.17
C LEU A 1107 15.34 12.42 9.73
N GLN A 1108 15.90 13.15 8.75
CA GLN A 1108 15.87 12.75 7.35
C GLN A 1108 16.72 11.50 7.08
N GLN A 1109 17.94 11.43 7.63
CA GLN A 1109 18.78 10.23 7.50
C GLN A 1109 18.12 9.01 8.17
N THR A 1110 17.41 9.21 9.27
CA THR A 1110 16.65 8.17 9.97
C THR A 1110 15.46 7.68 9.15
N SER A 1111 14.70 8.59 8.53
CA SER A 1111 13.65 8.22 7.57
C SER A 1111 14.23 7.42 6.41
N ASN A 1112 15.33 7.88 5.81
CA ASN A 1112 16.02 7.19 4.72
C ASN A 1112 16.50 5.79 5.12
N LEU A 1113 17.06 5.64 6.33
CA LEU A 1113 17.49 4.35 6.88
C LEU A 1113 16.32 3.38 7.02
N ILE A 1114 15.18 3.83 7.55
CA ILE A 1114 13.95 3.02 7.67
C ILE A 1114 13.41 2.64 6.29
N HIS A 1115 13.35 3.59 5.35
CA HIS A 1115 12.96 3.29 3.96
C HIS A 1115 13.88 2.24 3.33
N GLN A 1116 15.20 2.30 3.58
CA GLN A 1116 16.16 1.33 3.06
C GLN A 1116 15.99 -0.05 3.71
N TYR A 1117 15.86 -0.16 5.03
CA TYR A 1117 15.64 -1.45 5.70
C TYR A 1117 14.35 -2.15 5.27
N VAL A 1118 13.24 -1.40 5.18
CA VAL A 1118 11.96 -1.96 4.70
C VAL A 1118 12.07 -2.34 3.23
N SER A 1119 12.69 -1.48 2.40
CA SER A 1119 12.97 -1.79 1.00
C SER A 1119 13.81 -3.05 0.87
N ASP A 1120 14.84 -3.25 1.68
CA ASP A 1120 15.74 -4.38 1.56
C ASP A 1120 15.12 -5.67 2.09
N SER A 1121 14.34 -5.59 3.17
CA SER A 1121 13.53 -6.70 3.65
C SER A 1121 12.54 -7.18 2.58
N HIS A 1122 11.70 -6.27 2.06
CA HIS A 1122 10.69 -6.61 1.06
C HIS A 1122 11.32 -6.99 -0.28
N ASN A 1123 12.36 -6.27 -0.74
CA ASN A 1123 12.85 -6.34 -2.12
C ASN A 1123 14.23 -6.98 -2.31
N LEU A 1124 15.06 -7.19 -1.28
CA LEU A 1124 16.33 -7.94 -1.40
C LEU A 1124 16.26 -9.30 -0.69
N VAL A 1125 15.46 -9.40 0.38
CA VAL A 1125 15.27 -10.63 1.17
C VAL A 1125 13.92 -11.32 0.85
N GLY A 1126 12.91 -10.58 0.38
CA GLY A 1126 11.58 -11.11 0.05
C GLY A 1126 10.72 -11.43 1.29
N LYS A 1127 10.92 -10.70 2.40
CA LYS A 1127 10.39 -11.02 3.74
C LYS A 1127 9.74 -9.82 4.43
N PRO A 1128 8.79 -10.02 5.36
CA PRO A 1128 8.25 -8.96 6.20
C PRO A 1128 9.34 -8.26 7.01
N PHE A 1129 9.16 -6.97 7.29
CA PHE A 1129 10.06 -6.18 8.13
C PHE A 1129 9.43 -5.87 9.49
N VAL A 1130 10.18 -6.13 10.56
CA VAL A 1130 9.86 -5.67 11.92
C VAL A 1130 11.01 -4.82 12.43
N MET A 1131 10.75 -3.56 12.78
CA MET A 1131 11.75 -2.78 13.53
C MET A 1131 11.69 -3.19 15.00
N ALA A 1132 12.34 -4.31 15.33
CA ALA A 1132 12.18 -5.05 16.58
C ALA A 1132 12.78 -4.35 17.82
N GLU A 1133 13.55 -3.30 17.61
CA GLU A 1133 14.05 -2.44 18.67
C GLU A 1133 14.33 -1.04 18.10
N PHE A 1134 14.05 0.03 18.86
CA PHE A 1134 14.54 1.39 18.56
C PHE A 1134 14.17 2.34 19.70
N ASN A 1135 15.00 3.34 19.96
CA ASN A 1135 14.58 4.58 20.62
C ASN A 1135 15.57 5.74 20.36
N VAL A 1136 15.29 6.91 20.95
CA VAL A 1136 16.09 8.14 20.85
C VAL A 1136 16.26 8.80 22.21
N SER A 1137 17.38 9.49 22.38
CA SER A 1137 17.80 10.18 23.60
C SER A 1137 18.28 11.60 23.28
N ASN A 1138 18.27 12.48 24.28
CA ASN A 1138 18.77 13.86 24.17
C ASN A 1138 18.06 14.73 23.11
N VAL A 1139 16.87 14.32 22.65
CA VAL A 1139 16.03 14.98 21.64
C VAL A 1139 14.56 14.98 22.07
N ASP A 1140 13.71 15.69 21.33
CA ASP A 1140 12.25 15.55 21.43
C ASP A 1140 11.81 14.16 20.91
N ARG A 1141 11.60 13.22 21.83
CA ARG A 1141 11.11 11.87 21.52
C ARG A 1141 9.79 11.89 20.73
N THR A 1142 8.90 12.85 20.97
CA THR A 1142 7.57 12.89 20.32
C THR A 1142 7.67 13.25 18.84
N LEU A 1143 8.50 14.23 18.49
CA LEU A 1143 8.82 14.58 17.11
C LEU A 1143 9.50 13.41 16.39
N TRP A 1144 10.52 12.83 17.03
CA TRP A 1144 11.30 11.73 16.45
C TRP A 1144 10.48 10.46 16.23
N TRP A 1145 9.70 10.03 17.22
CA TRP A 1145 8.79 8.91 17.08
C TRP A 1145 7.74 9.16 15.97
N SER A 1146 7.24 10.40 15.85
CA SER A 1146 6.30 10.76 14.77
C SER A 1146 6.91 10.56 13.38
N THR A 1147 8.15 11.00 13.17
CA THR A 1147 8.88 10.77 11.91
C THR A 1147 9.19 9.28 11.69
N ILE A 1148 9.61 8.55 12.74
CA ILE A 1148 9.96 7.13 12.67
C ILE A 1148 8.74 6.28 12.28
N TYR A 1149 7.61 6.43 12.98
CA TYR A 1149 6.37 5.70 12.63
C TYR A 1149 5.83 6.12 11.27
N GLN A 1150 5.91 7.40 10.88
CA GLN A 1150 5.52 7.84 9.55
C GLN A 1150 6.37 7.18 8.46
N ALA A 1151 7.69 7.06 8.65
CA ALA A 1151 8.58 6.37 7.72
C ALA A 1151 8.25 4.87 7.60
N LEU A 1152 8.02 4.19 8.73
CA LEU A 1152 7.55 2.79 8.76
C LEU A 1152 6.22 2.62 8.02
N GLU A 1153 5.24 3.48 8.32
CA GLU A 1153 3.89 3.42 7.76
C GLU A 1153 3.87 3.59 6.25
N GLN A 1154 4.62 4.58 5.75
CA GLN A 1154 4.79 4.90 4.32
C GLN A 1154 5.57 3.82 3.56
N SER A 1155 6.58 3.21 4.19
CA SER A 1155 7.35 2.12 3.58
C SER A 1155 6.57 0.80 3.52
N GLY A 1156 5.49 0.68 4.31
CA GLY A 1156 4.69 -0.53 4.39
C GLY A 1156 5.24 -1.57 5.37
N ALA A 1157 6.06 -1.17 6.36
CA ALA A 1157 6.58 -2.06 7.40
C ALA A 1157 5.47 -2.87 8.09
N ASP A 1158 5.79 -4.11 8.48
CA ASP A 1158 4.84 -5.10 8.96
C ASP A 1158 4.70 -5.12 10.49
N GLY A 1159 5.78 -4.77 11.19
CA GLY A 1159 5.78 -4.56 12.64
C GLY A 1159 6.77 -3.49 13.12
N SER A 1160 6.55 -2.99 14.34
CA SER A 1160 7.48 -2.09 15.03
C SER A 1160 7.44 -2.31 16.54
N GLU A 1161 8.59 -2.34 17.20
CA GLU A 1161 8.73 -2.59 18.63
C GLU A 1161 9.77 -1.62 19.21
N PHE A 1162 9.31 -0.60 19.94
CA PHE A 1162 10.23 0.36 20.55
C PHE A 1162 10.94 -0.24 21.78
N TRP A 1163 12.05 0.36 22.19
CA TRP A 1163 12.73 0.09 23.46
C TRP A 1163 12.51 1.22 24.46
N TRP A 1164 12.09 1.00 25.70
CA TRP A 1164 11.48 -0.20 26.29
C TRP A 1164 10.32 0.30 27.17
N TYR A 1165 9.15 -0.35 27.10
CA TYR A 1165 8.03 -0.01 27.98
C TYR A 1165 8.30 -0.58 29.38
N GLU A 1166 8.68 0.27 30.32
CA GLU A 1166 8.98 -0.13 31.71
C GLU A 1166 7.72 -0.15 32.60
N ASP A 1167 7.75 -0.96 33.67
CA ASP A 1167 6.71 -0.88 34.73
C ASP A 1167 7.03 0.14 35.83
N HIS A 1168 8.31 0.44 36.03
CA HIS A 1168 8.84 1.44 36.94
C HIS A 1168 10.16 2.00 36.36
N ASN A 1169 10.57 3.20 36.78
CA ASN A 1169 11.73 3.89 36.18
C ASN A 1169 13.05 3.16 36.45
N VAL A 1170 13.53 2.38 35.47
CA VAL A 1170 14.81 1.65 35.54
C VAL A 1170 15.89 2.41 34.74
N ASP A 1171 15.64 2.72 33.47
CA ASP A 1171 16.52 3.48 32.60
C ASP A 1171 15.96 4.89 32.28
N GLY A 1172 16.62 5.91 32.80
CA GLY A 1172 16.31 7.31 32.48
C GLY A 1172 16.69 7.77 31.06
N THR A 1173 17.27 6.89 30.22
CA THR A 1173 17.82 7.23 28.89
C THR A 1173 16.86 6.88 27.75
N TYR A 1174 16.36 5.65 27.76
CA TYR A 1174 15.49 5.04 26.75
C TYR A 1174 14.25 4.34 27.35
N GLY A 1175 14.13 4.23 28.68
CA GLY A 1175 12.91 3.79 29.34
C GLY A 1175 11.71 4.66 28.97
N VAL A 1176 10.55 4.03 28.76
CA VAL A 1176 9.27 4.65 28.42
C VAL A 1176 8.23 4.21 29.45
N LEU A 1177 7.79 5.14 30.27
CA LEU A 1177 6.89 4.87 31.40
C LEU A 1177 5.42 5.05 31.04
N PRO A 1178 4.48 4.43 31.79
CA PRO A 1178 3.05 4.68 31.64
C PRO A 1178 2.73 6.17 31.66
N GLY A 1179 2.05 6.67 30.62
CA GLY A 1179 1.69 8.08 30.48
C GLY A 1179 2.77 9.00 29.88
N ALA A 1180 3.92 8.48 29.44
CA ALA A 1180 4.89 9.23 28.65
C ALA A 1180 4.27 9.81 27.35
N ALA A 1181 4.73 10.98 26.91
CA ALA A 1181 4.10 11.72 25.81
C ALA A 1181 4.22 10.99 24.46
N GLU A 1182 5.35 10.32 24.24
CA GLU A 1182 5.64 9.47 23.09
C GLU A 1182 4.69 8.27 22.97
N LEU A 1183 4.09 7.78 24.07
CA LEU A 1183 3.04 6.76 24.01
C LEU A 1183 1.76 7.26 23.34
N GLN A 1184 1.50 8.57 23.29
CA GLN A 1184 0.41 9.10 22.47
C GLN A 1184 0.69 8.92 20.97
N VAL A 1185 1.94 9.06 20.54
CA VAL A 1185 2.36 8.81 19.15
C VAL A 1185 2.29 7.32 18.84
N PHE A 1186 2.77 6.46 19.76
CA PHE A 1186 2.65 5.00 19.62
C PHE A 1186 1.19 4.55 19.54
N ARG A 1187 0.29 5.05 20.39
CA ARG A 1187 -1.15 4.73 20.32
C ARG A 1187 -1.76 5.10 18.96
N GLN A 1188 -1.32 6.21 18.35
CA GLN A 1188 -1.77 6.58 17.00
C GLN A 1188 -1.23 5.60 15.94
N HIS A 1189 0.04 5.21 16.02
CA HIS A 1189 0.63 4.20 15.14
C HIS A 1189 -0.04 2.82 15.29
N ALA A 1190 -0.32 2.40 16.53
CA ALA A 1190 -1.02 1.16 16.83
C ALA A 1190 -2.42 1.12 16.21
N GLN A 1191 -3.14 2.26 16.19
CA GLN A 1191 -4.40 2.39 15.46
C GLN A 1191 -4.21 2.30 13.94
N THR A 1192 -3.16 2.89 13.37
CA THR A 1192 -2.84 2.73 11.93
C THR A 1192 -2.57 1.27 11.57
N MET A 1193 -1.75 0.57 12.36
CA MET A 1193 -1.41 -0.85 12.13
C MET A 1193 -2.62 -1.77 12.33
N GLN A 1194 -3.47 -1.48 13.33
CA GLN A 1194 -4.74 -2.17 13.48
C GLN A 1194 -5.68 -1.90 12.28
N ALA A 1195 -5.73 -0.68 11.76
CA ALA A 1195 -6.54 -0.34 10.58
C ALA A 1195 -6.04 -1.06 9.31
N LYS A 1196 -4.72 -1.23 9.14
CA LYS A 1196 -4.11 -2.04 8.06
C LYS A 1196 -4.45 -3.54 8.13
N SER A 1197 -4.96 -4.02 9.27
CA SER A 1197 -5.24 -5.45 9.54
C SER A 1197 -6.71 -5.88 9.42
N ASN A 1198 -7.62 -4.96 9.11
CA ASN A 1198 -9.08 -5.19 9.17
C ASN A 1198 -9.75 -5.46 7.81
#